data_AF-A0AAJ7X8M3-F1
#
_entry.id   AF-A0AAJ7X8M3-F1
#
_cell.length_a   1.000
_cell.length_b   1.000
_cell.length_c   1.000
_cell.angle_alpha   90.00
_cell.angle_beta   90.00
_cell.angle_gamma   90.00
#
_symmetry.space_group_name_H-M   'P 1'
#
loop_
_entity.id
_entity.type
_entity.pdbx_description
1 polymer ?
#
loop_
_entity_poly.entity_id
_entity_poly.type
_entity_poly.pdbx_seq_one_letter_code
_entity_poly.pdbx_strand_id
1 'polypeptide(L)'
;MRREARAEREESADTAVRSSSTPTPTLSAPLPSPTLQGPRIMGTTASTGRQAVSVAAQYSSFHGDGPASRHPPSSVAAAARTNSAISTATIISNTSAGGGGGVGGGGCAQLPGNRAKSIITNKVAPVVITFNCKEEFQIHDEKSRAGYITGRIADGHREHYLIQGKYFLVRDQPRGADVLGTVSQRGAPNFRQAQNGLPVYGMGQPSPAGLLSVLQGMCDAGHTELLLVNLRGDPVVFLPRTGPDDDDDFTAFVPRRPGCPLDVPRPPAPPVPPAPPHAGPAAWGHRGGRCRSRGGWAGREVDALELSIRREILDFASLKQNTYYVYEELDATAFPGGGGGGGAATAGAALPCRLSEDDDVRTSEEVFCRPLFTVPGLRYARIPFPVEGAPDEEAFDDFINLIRQSPGLVGHEVATGATVAPAPAFLFTCRSGTGCTTLGMALACLLLGHRLGFPATPRPGDGAAAETPPIPRLHLITSFLDIVPDAQQILDEVDCAVAMCSELCSLSGAVYEDKERLEAVADDRQSQGSGERELALHRLLGSLERCFYLLCFNFYLHEQFRLAFSLPFSVWMRRHPELLRLLARSDVSELWAPVELITAGTRILVADDHVDLDVMSSKREMHVANFRRVPKLPVYGMAQPSSEGLSHVLSYLTGERRAHGAVASVNLRGEVVLEASGNTYTPRERAQPHTAIVLPASNPEQIDEVERELKACVLAAPGWLEAWQDDEKQVKAFRACETPAGVHATLRRSLHPQLRYHRLPLPDGAAPSEQDFDRLLDLFKVTLAEEASAAFLFSCHSGGSRTTTAMAATVLFLWHVNGFPVDTEEEMVSVPDAKYTKGEFEAVLELLRMLPDGPEMKREVDAALDAVSETMTPMHYHLREVIFCTYRKVRMAKTEEERASLCLRSLQRLERYIYLILYNTYLHLEKGSHWDRPFSLWMSQVAARAGVYDLLDRLGFAEFEDPESSPLCRLRHRWRHRYPRTLPPRGEFK
;
A
#
# COMPACT_ATOMS: atom_id res chain seq x y z
N MET A 1 7.76 33.52 68.18
CA MET A 1 7.20 33.07 69.48
C MET A 1 6.26 31.91 69.17
N ARG A 2 6.23 30.89 70.05
CA ARG A 2 5.45 29.63 70.03
C ARG A 2 4.07 29.58 69.31
N ARG A 3 3.78 28.36 68.79
CA ARG A 3 2.48 27.60 68.85
C ARG A 3 1.33 27.87 67.86
N GLU A 4 0.40 26.93 67.60
CA GLU A 4 0.39 25.43 67.51
C GLU A 4 -1.02 24.95 67.06
N ALA A 5 -1.09 23.79 66.39
CA ALA A 5 -2.17 22.76 66.42
C ALA A 5 -3.66 23.07 66.07
N ARG A 6 -4.07 22.59 64.88
CA ARG A 6 -5.04 21.49 64.61
C ARG A 6 -6.39 21.38 65.36
N ALA A 7 -7.48 21.34 64.59
CA ALA A 7 -8.67 20.47 64.77
C ALA A 7 -9.34 20.21 63.39
N GLU A 8 -10.20 19.18 63.26
CA GLU A 8 -10.55 18.51 61.98
C GLU A 8 -12.05 18.58 61.57
N ARG A 9 -12.33 18.10 60.34
CA ARG A 9 -13.59 17.55 59.78
C ARG A 9 -14.62 18.47 59.09
N GLU A 10 -14.48 18.52 57.76
CA GLU A 10 -15.43 17.99 56.75
C GLU A 10 -16.90 18.41 56.71
N GLU A 11 -17.16 19.28 55.72
CA GLU A 11 -17.95 19.01 54.50
C GLU A 11 -19.39 19.55 54.35
N SER A 12 -19.51 20.42 53.34
CA SER A 12 -20.69 21.05 52.70
C SER A 12 -20.40 20.89 51.20
N ALA A 13 -21.28 20.35 50.35
CA ALA A 13 -22.59 20.87 49.94
C ALA A 13 -22.54 22.23 49.20
N ASP A 14 -23.39 22.33 48.17
CA ASP A 14 -23.96 23.53 47.53
C ASP A 14 -23.12 24.38 46.55
N THR A 15 -23.68 25.23 45.66
CA THR A 15 -24.94 25.27 44.85
C THR A 15 -25.00 26.65 44.13
N ALA A 16 -25.85 26.79 43.09
CA ALA A 16 -26.27 28.05 42.42
C ALA A 16 -25.28 28.64 41.36
N VAL A 17 -25.70 29.47 40.38
CA VAL A 17 -26.88 30.36 40.27
C VAL A 17 -27.54 30.36 38.87
N ARG A 18 -28.85 30.66 38.87
CA ARG A 18 -29.83 31.09 37.83
C ARG A 18 -29.27 32.04 36.72
N SER A 19 -29.92 32.41 35.60
CA SER A 19 -31.34 32.49 35.13
C SER A 19 -31.33 32.66 33.57
N SER A 20 -32.39 32.71 32.74
CA SER A 20 -33.87 32.56 32.80
C SER A 20 -34.42 32.38 31.33
N SER A 21 -35.71 32.62 31.03
CA SER A 21 -36.36 32.25 29.75
C SER A 21 -37.45 33.24 29.22
N THR A 22 -38.04 32.92 28.03
CA THR A 22 -39.31 33.42 27.37
C THR A 22 -39.18 34.57 26.32
N PRO A 23 -40.18 34.81 25.42
CA PRO A 23 -40.93 33.89 24.51
C PRO A 23 -41.17 34.44 23.05
N THR A 24 -41.88 33.69 22.19
CA THR A 24 -42.51 34.10 20.88
C THR A 24 -43.84 34.88 21.08
N PRO A 25 -44.45 35.68 20.12
CA PRO A 25 -44.82 35.29 18.73
C PRO A 25 -45.06 36.38 17.59
N THR A 26 -45.31 35.91 16.34
CA THR A 26 -46.16 36.41 15.21
C THR A 26 -46.22 37.86 14.63
N LEU A 27 -46.15 37.92 13.28
CA LEU A 27 -46.90 38.76 12.27
C LEU A 27 -46.72 40.30 12.13
N SER A 28 -46.35 40.79 10.92
CA SER A 28 -47.08 41.78 10.05
C SER A 28 -46.23 42.80 9.24
N ALA A 29 -46.40 42.79 7.89
CA ALA A 29 -46.46 43.95 6.95
C ALA A 29 -45.24 44.91 6.69
N PRO A 30 -45.21 45.69 5.56
CA PRO A 30 -43.94 46.16 4.93
C PRO A 30 -43.81 47.69 4.63
N LEU A 31 -42.72 48.04 3.90
CA LEU A 31 -42.41 49.31 3.17
C LEU A 31 -41.88 50.50 4.01
N PRO A 32 -41.13 51.50 3.43
CA PRO A 32 -41.12 51.93 2.02
C PRO A 32 -39.76 52.10 1.30
N SER A 33 -39.85 52.30 -0.02
CA SER A 33 -38.79 52.66 -0.96
C SER A 33 -38.50 54.17 -1.00
N PRO A 34 -37.39 54.59 -1.66
CA PRO A 34 -37.36 55.85 -2.39
C PRO A 34 -37.06 55.67 -3.89
N THR A 35 -37.90 56.25 -4.74
CA THR A 35 -37.69 56.47 -6.18
C THR A 35 -37.13 57.87 -6.46
N LEU A 36 -36.65 58.09 -7.70
CA LEU A 36 -36.19 59.33 -8.39
C LEU A 36 -34.69 59.24 -8.74
N GLN A 37 -34.18 59.62 -9.92
CA GLN A 37 -34.79 60.04 -11.19
C GLN A 37 -33.75 59.83 -12.31
N GLY A 38 -34.14 59.58 -13.56
CA GLY A 38 -33.18 59.45 -14.68
C GLY A 38 -32.69 60.80 -15.24
N PRO A 39 -31.81 60.76 -16.25
CA PRO A 39 -32.21 61.43 -17.50
C PRO A 39 -32.05 60.55 -18.76
N ARG A 40 -32.93 60.79 -19.75
CA ARG A 40 -32.90 60.25 -21.11
C ARG A 40 -32.23 61.25 -22.06
N ILE A 41 -31.45 60.78 -23.05
CA ILE A 41 -31.35 61.32 -24.43
C ILE A 41 -31.04 60.10 -25.34
N MET A 42 -31.94 59.65 -26.23
CA MET A 42 -31.94 59.85 -27.71
C MET A 42 -30.54 59.78 -28.40
N GLY A 43 -30.34 59.12 -29.55
CA GLY A 43 -31.25 58.31 -30.38
C GLY A 43 -30.62 57.96 -31.75
N THR A 44 -31.44 57.35 -32.63
CA THR A 44 -31.33 57.33 -34.12
C THR A 44 -30.10 56.71 -34.84
N THR A 45 -30.33 55.51 -35.40
CA THR A 45 -30.20 55.16 -36.84
C THR A 45 -29.16 55.85 -37.74
N ALA A 46 -28.35 55.04 -38.44
CA ALA A 46 -28.27 55.09 -39.91
C ALA A 46 -27.61 53.82 -40.50
N SER A 47 -28.08 53.40 -41.67
CA SER A 47 -27.49 52.36 -42.53
C SER A 47 -26.82 52.97 -43.76
N THR A 48 -25.63 52.48 -44.15
CA THR A 48 -25.07 52.44 -45.54
C THR A 48 -23.64 51.85 -45.43
N GLY A 49 -23.10 51.04 -46.35
CA GLY A 49 -23.64 50.44 -47.57
C GLY A 49 -22.63 50.48 -48.73
N ARG A 50 -22.47 49.35 -49.47
CA ARG A 50 -21.73 49.19 -50.77
C ARG A 50 -20.18 49.27 -50.68
N GLN A 51 -19.37 48.68 -51.58
CA GLN A 51 -19.47 47.64 -52.65
C GLN A 51 -18.01 47.12 -52.85
N ALA A 52 -17.70 45.82 -53.09
CA ALA A 52 -17.80 45.06 -54.36
C ALA A 52 -16.96 45.69 -55.52
N VAL A 53 -16.20 45.01 -56.39
CA VAL A 53 -16.14 43.61 -56.92
C VAL A 53 -14.72 43.33 -57.49
N SER A 54 -14.30 42.05 -57.68
CA SER A 54 -13.61 41.50 -58.90
C SER A 54 -12.41 40.57 -58.66
N VAL A 55 -12.13 39.46 -59.37
CA VAL A 55 -12.89 38.38 -60.10
C VAL A 55 -11.83 37.31 -60.54
N ALA A 56 -12.27 36.04 -60.77
CA ALA A 56 -11.62 34.91 -61.48
C ALA A 56 -11.17 33.74 -60.57
N ALA A 57 -11.40 32.44 -60.88
CA ALA A 57 -12.17 31.82 -61.97
C ALA A 57 -12.71 30.40 -61.58
N GLN A 58 -13.51 29.81 -62.49
CA GLN A 58 -14.21 28.50 -62.41
C GLN A 58 -13.24 27.27 -62.49
N TYR A 59 -13.60 26.03 -62.15
CA TYR A 59 -14.48 25.13 -62.95
C TYR A 59 -14.92 23.81 -62.25
N SER A 60 -16.11 23.29 -62.60
CA SER A 60 -16.61 21.87 -62.62
C SER A 60 -16.46 20.96 -61.36
N SER A 61 -17.54 20.53 -60.66
CA SER A 61 -18.58 19.48 -60.97
C SER A 61 -18.06 18.03 -60.88
N PHE A 62 -18.73 17.02 -60.29
CA PHE A 62 -20.17 16.63 -60.21
C PHE A 62 -20.54 16.16 -58.77
N HIS A 63 -21.74 16.36 -58.20
CA HIS A 63 -23.04 15.64 -58.42
C HIS A 63 -22.92 14.09 -58.32
N GLY A 64 -23.75 13.36 -57.58
CA GLY A 64 -24.86 13.66 -56.65
C GLY A 64 -25.18 12.35 -55.88
N ASP A 65 -26.31 12.11 -55.23
CA ASP A 65 -27.44 12.97 -54.86
C ASP A 65 -28.34 12.18 -53.87
N GLY A 66 -28.95 12.87 -52.91
CA GLY A 66 -30.29 12.50 -52.43
C GLY A 66 -30.51 11.27 -51.51
N PRO A 67 -31.68 11.21 -50.83
CA PRO A 67 -31.65 10.80 -49.42
C PRO A 67 -32.86 9.99 -48.88
N ALA A 68 -32.78 9.72 -47.57
CA ALA A 68 -33.85 9.81 -46.58
C ALA A 68 -34.86 8.65 -46.35
N SER A 69 -35.32 8.64 -45.08
CA SER A 69 -36.51 7.98 -44.52
C SER A 69 -36.44 6.45 -44.33
N ARG A 70 -37.13 5.83 -43.39
CA ARG A 70 -37.57 6.09 -41.99
C ARG A 70 -38.54 4.94 -41.65
N HIS A 71 -38.40 4.40 -40.44
CA HIS A 71 -39.38 3.59 -39.68
C HIS A 71 -39.41 2.04 -39.77
N PRO A 72 -39.68 1.36 -38.63
CA PRO A 72 -39.82 -0.11 -38.42
C PRO A 72 -41.33 -0.52 -38.44
N PRO A 73 -41.88 -1.58 -37.78
CA PRO A 73 -41.32 -2.67 -36.94
C PRO A 73 -41.97 -4.09 -37.16
N SER A 74 -41.88 -4.94 -36.12
CA SER A 74 -42.62 -6.21 -35.87
C SER A 74 -42.10 -7.47 -36.56
N SER A 75 -42.26 -8.72 -36.09
CA SER A 75 -42.40 -9.43 -34.79
C SER A 75 -42.84 -10.89 -35.13
N VAL A 76 -43.12 -11.76 -34.13
CA VAL A 76 -43.61 -13.18 -34.23
C VAL A 76 -42.45 -14.20 -34.29
N ALA A 77 -42.05 -14.87 -33.18
CA ALA A 77 -42.66 -16.03 -32.49
C ALA A 77 -42.43 -17.39 -33.22
N ALA A 78 -42.29 -18.57 -32.59
CA ALA A 78 -42.06 -18.99 -31.19
C ALA A 78 -41.76 -20.51 -31.14
N ALA A 79 -41.38 -21.04 -29.95
CA ALA A 79 -41.33 -22.47 -29.58
C ALA A 79 -40.25 -23.37 -30.26
N ALA A 80 -39.85 -24.53 -29.71
CA ALA A 80 -39.72 -25.02 -28.33
C ALA A 80 -38.99 -26.40 -28.32
N ARG A 81 -38.58 -26.85 -27.12
CA ARG A 81 -38.34 -28.27 -26.70
C ARG A 81 -36.99 -28.99 -27.01
N THR A 82 -36.26 -29.20 -25.90
CA THR A 82 -35.73 -30.48 -25.34
C THR A 82 -34.56 -31.28 -25.97
N ASN A 83 -33.63 -31.61 -25.06
CA ASN A 83 -32.93 -32.88 -24.84
C ASN A 83 -31.67 -33.28 -25.66
N SER A 84 -30.56 -33.33 -24.92
CA SER A 84 -29.54 -34.40 -24.85
C SER A 84 -29.13 -35.16 -26.13
N ALA A 85 -27.82 -35.20 -26.42
CA ALA A 85 -26.98 -36.35 -26.06
C ALA A 85 -25.53 -36.25 -26.60
N ILE A 86 -24.64 -36.84 -25.81
CA ILE A 86 -23.29 -37.35 -26.08
C ILE A 86 -23.07 -37.87 -27.52
N SER A 87 -21.90 -37.58 -28.12
CA SER A 87 -21.19 -38.61 -28.91
C SER A 87 -19.68 -38.39 -28.97
N THR A 88 -18.95 -39.43 -28.61
CA THR A 88 -17.52 -39.65 -28.86
C THR A 88 -17.26 -39.83 -30.36
N ALA A 89 -16.03 -39.60 -30.84
CA ALA A 89 -15.60 -39.97 -32.19
C ALA A 89 -14.20 -40.60 -32.20
N THR A 90 -14.04 -41.69 -32.95
CA THR A 90 -12.90 -42.62 -32.92
C THR A 90 -11.94 -42.38 -34.10
N ILE A 91 -10.66 -42.73 -33.89
CA ILE A 91 -9.57 -42.63 -34.87
C ILE A 91 -9.70 -43.70 -35.96
N ILE A 92 -9.40 -43.35 -37.22
CA ILE A 92 -9.05 -44.31 -38.29
C ILE A 92 -7.76 -43.85 -38.96
N SER A 93 -6.78 -44.76 -39.02
CA SER A 93 -5.48 -44.59 -39.68
C SER A 93 -5.54 -44.94 -41.16
N ASN A 94 -4.70 -44.33 -42.00
CA ASN A 94 -4.36 -44.90 -43.31
C ASN A 94 -2.97 -44.47 -43.77
N THR A 95 -2.24 -45.40 -44.39
CA THR A 95 -0.87 -45.25 -44.90
C THR A 95 -0.81 -45.48 -46.41
N SER A 96 -0.06 -44.66 -47.14
CA SER A 96 0.42 -45.00 -48.50
C SER A 96 1.62 -44.14 -48.89
N ALA A 97 2.64 -44.75 -49.49
CA ALA A 97 3.92 -44.12 -49.80
C ALA A 97 3.97 -43.44 -51.18
N GLY A 98 4.95 -42.54 -51.36
CA GLY A 98 5.35 -41.98 -52.65
C GLY A 98 6.73 -41.31 -52.51
N GLY A 99 7.70 -41.70 -53.33
CA GLY A 99 9.10 -41.26 -53.20
C GLY A 99 9.54 -40.21 -54.22
N GLY A 100 10.68 -39.57 -53.95
CA GLY A 100 11.38 -38.64 -54.85
C GLY A 100 12.58 -38.03 -54.13
N GLY A 101 13.78 -38.16 -54.69
CA GLY A 101 15.03 -37.78 -54.02
C GLY A 101 15.57 -36.38 -54.37
N GLY A 102 16.54 -35.91 -53.59
CA GLY A 102 17.31 -34.70 -53.84
C GLY A 102 18.39 -34.49 -52.78
N VAL A 103 19.64 -34.23 -53.18
CA VAL A 103 20.81 -34.11 -52.29
C VAL A 103 21.24 -32.65 -52.18
N GLY A 104 21.62 -32.18 -50.99
CA GLY A 104 22.56 -31.06 -50.86
C GLY A 104 22.48 -30.20 -49.59
N GLY A 105 23.64 -29.96 -48.98
CA GLY A 105 23.92 -28.76 -48.17
C GLY A 105 23.63 -28.86 -46.67
N GLY A 106 24.69 -28.93 -45.85
CA GLY A 106 24.56 -28.87 -44.40
C GLY A 106 24.50 -27.44 -43.84
N GLY A 107 23.95 -27.30 -42.64
CA GLY A 107 23.92 -26.05 -41.86
C GLY A 107 23.30 -26.29 -40.49
N CYS A 108 24.13 -26.30 -39.44
CA CYS A 108 23.63 -26.42 -38.06
C CYS A 108 22.93 -25.13 -37.66
N ALA A 109 21.66 -25.21 -37.25
CA ALA A 109 20.87 -24.07 -36.77
C ALA A 109 20.20 -24.43 -35.44
N GLN A 110 20.49 -23.64 -34.40
CA GLN A 110 19.83 -23.74 -33.09
C GLN A 110 18.41 -23.16 -33.19
N LEU A 111 17.41 -23.87 -32.63
CA LEU A 111 16.02 -23.40 -32.59
C LEU A 111 15.63 -22.90 -31.19
N PRO A 112 15.01 -21.71 -31.06
CA PRO A 112 14.48 -21.20 -29.80
C PRO A 112 12.96 -21.43 -29.65
N GLY A 113 12.51 -21.69 -28.41
CA GLY A 113 11.15 -21.42 -27.96
C GLY A 113 10.06 -22.47 -28.28
N ASN A 114 9.61 -23.18 -27.23
CA ASN A 114 8.54 -24.18 -27.30
C ASN A 114 7.21 -23.66 -27.90
N ARG A 115 6.85 -24.14 -29.10
CA ARG A 115 5.48 -24.08 -29.67
C ARG A 115 5.17 -25.32 -30.53
N ALA A 116 4.88 -26.46 -29.89
CA ALA A 116 4.40 -27.68 -30.56
C ALA A 116 2.98 -28.03 -30.10
N LYS A 117 2.17 -28.67 -30.96
CA LYS A 117 0.72 -28.88 -30.69
C LYS A 117 0.19 -30.30 -30.89
N SER A 118 1.03 -31.27 -31.27
CA SER A 118 0.66 -32.68 -31.26
C SER A 118 1.91 -33.55 -31.19
N ILE A 119 1.90 -34.55 -30.31
CA ILE A 119 2.92 -35.61 -30.23
C ILE A 119 2.24 -36.88 -30.75
N ILE A 120 2.84 -37.53 -31.74
CA ILE A 120 2.41 -38.85 -32.20
C ILE A 120 3.51 -39.84 -31.86
N THR A 121 3.19 -40.80 -30.98
CA THR A 121 4.12 -41.82 -30.51
C THR A 121 3.97 -43.09 -31.33
N ASN A 122 5.03 -43.50 -32.04
CA ASN A 122 5.25 -44.91 -32.37
C ASN A 122 6.16 -45.52 -31.29
N LYS A 123 6.09 -46.84 -31.05
CA LYS A 123 6.83 -47.59 -30.01
C LYS A 123 8.36 -47.61 -30.17
N VAL A 124 8.93 -46.76 -31.04
CA VAL A 124 10.35 -46.74 -31.40
C VAL A 124 10.94 -45.32 -31.39
N ALA A 125 10.14 -44.28 -31.62
CA ALA A 125 10.52 -42.87 -31.43
C ALA A 125 9.28 -41.95 -31.45
N PRO A 126 9.18 -40.93 -30.59
CA PRO A 126 8.19 -39.87 -30.71
C PRO A 126 8.61 -38.83 -31.77
N VAL A 127 7.65 -38.39 -32.59
CA VAL A 127 7.85 -37.34 -33.59
C VAL A 127 7.06 -36.09 -33.20
N VAL A 128 7.70 -34.93 -33.29
CA VAL A 128 7.10 -33.62 -33.02
C VAL A 128 6.95 -32.85 -34.32
N ILE A 129 5.74 -32.33 -34.56
CA ILE A 129 5.39 -31.53 -35.75
C ILE A 129 5.11 -30.09 -35.30
N THR A 130 5.74 -29.11 -35.97
CA THR A 130 5.55 -27.68 -35.67
C THR A 130 4.19 -27.17 -36.17
N PHE A 131 3.73 -26.02 -35.66
CA PHE A 131 2.37 -25.50 -35.89
C PHE A 131 2.01 -25.25 -37.37
N ASN A 132 3.00 -25.19 -38.27
CA ASN A 132 2.81 -24.99 -39.70
C ASN A 132 2.79 -26.29 -40.54
N CYS A 133 2.98 -27.46 -39.91
CA CYS A 133 3.09 -28.78 -40.54
C CYS A 133 4.15 -28.90 -41.64
N LYS A 134 5.25 -28.13 -41.56
CA LYS A 134 6.36 -28.15 -42.54
C LYS A 134 7.66 -28.77 -42.04
N GLU A 135 7.79 -28.99 -40.74
CA GLU A 135 9.01 -29.50 -40.11
C GLU A 135 8.66 -30.66 -39.18
N GLU A 136 9.39 -31.76 -39.31
CA GLU A 136 9.33 -32.92 -38.43
C GLU A 136 10.69 -33.13 -37.78
N PHE A 137 10.71 -33.44 -36.49
CA PHE A 137 11.92 -33.75 -35.74
C PHE A 137 11.77 -35.09 -35.04
N GLN A 138 12.77 -35.96 -35.21
CA GLN A 138 12.85 -37.27 -34.58
C GLN A 138 13.69 -37.13 -33.31
N ILE A 139 13.08 -37.38 -32.15
CA ILE A 139 13.78 -37.33 -30.87
C ILE A 139 14.41 -38.72 -30.65
N HIS A 140 15.74 -38.77 -30.64
CA HIS A 140 16.46 -39.95 -30.15
C HIS A 140 16.41 -39.96 -28.62
N ASP A 141 15.93 -41.06 -28.04
CA ASP A 141 15.84 -41.24 -26.59
C ASP A 141 17.22 -41.34 -25.92
N GLU A 142 17.76 -40.18 -25.57
CA GLU A 142 18.29 -39.97 -24.23
C GLU A 142 17.61 -38.72 -23.65
N LYS A 143 17.16 -38.75 -22.39
CA LYS A 143 16.78 -37.53 -21.65
C LYS A 143 18.06 -36.73 -21.36
N SER A 144 18.64 -36.14 -22.40
CA SER A 144 20.00 -35.59 -22.43
C SER A 144 20.11 -34.30 -21.63
N ARG A 145 20.29 -34.43 -20.31
CA ARG A 145 20.70 -33.37 -19.37
C ARG A 145 20.13 -31.97 -19.69
N ALA A 146 18.82 -31.81 -19.51
CA ALA A 146 18.34 -30.52 -19.03
C ALA A 146 19.14 -30.15 -17.77
N GLY A 147 19.36 -28.86 -17.53
CA GLY A 147 20.24 -28.32 -16.48
C GLY A 147 19.72 -28.50 -15.05
N TYR A 148 19.16 -29.66 -14.73
CA TYR A 148 18.66 -30.05 -13.42
C TYR A 148 19.81 -30.09 -12.42
N ILE A 149 19.68 -29.27 -11.38
CA ILE A 149 20.67 -29.19 -10.30
C ILE A 149 20.36 -30.31 -9.30
N THR A 150 21.39 -31.07 -8.95
CA THR A 150 21.34 -32.04 -7.86
C THR A 150 21.95 -31.45 -6.59
N GLY A 151 21.52 -31.96 -5.44
CA GLY A 151 22.04 -31.53 -4.14
C GLY A 151 21.85 -32.57 -3.05
N ARG A 152 22.50 -32.31 -1.91
CA ARG A 152 22.43 -33.07 -0.66
C ARG A 152 22.37 -32.10 0.52
N ILE A 153 21.82 -32.54 1.65
CA ILE A 153 21.60 -31.69 2.83
C ILE A 153 22.83 -31.60 3.75
N ALA A 154 23.71 -32.59 3.73
CA ALA A 154 24.99 -32.57 4.43
C ALA A 154 25.96 -33.55 3.75
N ASP A 155 27.24 -33.45 4.06
CA ASP A 155 28.23 -34.40 3.56
C ASP A 155 27.94 -35.82 4.06
N GLY A 156 27.99 -36.79 3.15
CA GLY A 156 27.56 -38.18 3.40
C GLY A 156 26.07 -38.45 3.11
N HIS A 157 25.21 -37.44 2.96
CA HIS A 157 23.80 -37.65 2.58
C HIS A 157 23.63 -37.91 1.08
N ARG A 158 22.55 -38.61 0.72
CA ARG A 158 22.22 -38.97 -0.67
C ARG A 158 21.91 -37.74 -1.52
N GLU A 159 22.59 -37.65 -2.66
CA GLU A 159 22.36 -36.63 -3.67
C GLU A 159 21.15 -36.99 -4.56
N HIS A 160 20.29 -36.00 -4.84
CA HIS A 160 19.09 -36.13 -5.67
C HIS A 160 18.69 -34.78 -6.30
N TYR A 161 17.68 -34.77 -7.18
CA TYR A 161 17.27 -33.58 -7.95
C TYR A 161 16.51 -32.55 -7.10
N LEU A 162 16.90 -31.28 -7.24
CA LEU A 162 16.30 -30.14 -6.55
C LEU A 162 15.19 -29.51 -7.38
N ILE A 163 14.05 -29.23 -6.74
CA ILE A 163 12.93 -28.50 -7.35
C ILE A 163 13.37 -27.06 -7.65
N GLN A 164 13.08 -26.60 -8.87
CA GLN A 164 13.59 -25.35 -9.47
C GLN A 164 15.11 -25.18 -9.34
N GLY A 165 15.85 -26.29 -9.20
CA GLY A 165 17.29 -26.32 -8.94
C GLY A 165 17.73 -25.78 -7.58
N LYS A 166 16.81 -25.57 -6.63
CA LYS A 166 17.10 -24.89 -5.34
C LYS A 166 16.48 -25.52 -4.10
N TYR A 167 15.32 -26.17 -4.22
CA TYR A 167 14.50 -26.57 -3.09
C TYR A 167 14.47 -28.09 -2.91
N PHE A 168 14.50 -28.53 -1.64
CA PHE A 168 14.25 -29.90 -1.21
C PHE A 168 12.80 -30.03 -0.77
N LEU A 169 12.23 -31.23 -0.84
CA LEU A 169 10.87 -31.48 -0.40
C LEU A 169 10.85 -32.03 1.05
N VAL A 170 10.13 -31.34 1.94
CA VAL A 170 10.15 -31.56 3.39
C VAL A 170 8.73 -31.75 3.90
N ARG A 171 8.52 -32.64 4.86
CA ARG A 171 7.21 -32.88 5.48
C ARG A 171 6.68 -31.58 6.06
N ASP A 172 5.40 -31.33 5.83
CA ASP A 172 4.83 -30.02 6.12
C ASP A 172 4.59 -29.74 7.61
N GLN A 173 4.25 -30.79 8.36
CA GLN A 173 4.07 -30.73 9.81
C GLN A 173 5.34 -31.23 10.51
N PRO A 174 6.07 -30.36 11.24
CA PRO A 174 7.14 -30.81 12.13
C PRO A 174 6.57 -31.55 13.34
N ARG A 175 7.43 -32.27 14.05
CA ARG A 175 7.04 -32.99 15.27
C ARG A 175 6.49 -32.02 16.33
N GLY A 176 5.34 -32.36 16.90
CA GLY A 176 4.66 -31.54 17.91
C GLY A 176 3.77 -30.41 17.37
N ALA A 177 3.53 -30.34 16.05
CA ALA A 177 2.65 -29.32 15.48
C ALA A 177 1.16 -29.43 15.91
N ASP A 178 0.66 -30.63 16.22
CA ASP A 178 -0.70 -30.89 16.73
C ASP A 178 -0.74 -30.76 18.25
N VAL A 179 -0.81 -29.52 18.74
CA VAL A 179 -0.87 -29.16 20.16
C VAL A 179 -2.13 -29.73 20.84
N LEU A 180 -3.25 -29.83 20.12
CA LEU A 180 -4.51 -30.36 20.65
C LEU A 180 -4.63 -31.90 20.54
N GLY A 181 -3.66 -32.59 19.92
CA GLY A 181 -3.67 -34.06 19.74
C GLY A 181 -4.80 -34.60 18.84
N THR A 182 -5.45 -33.72 18.08
CA THR A 182 -6.68 -33.97 17.32
C THR A 182 -6.50 -34.83 16.07
N VAL A 183 -5.28 -35.01 15.54
CA VAL A 183 -5.01 -35.92 14.41
C VAL A 183 -5.52 -37.33 14.74
N SER A 184 -5.30 -37.80 15.97
CA SER A 184 -5.70 -39.15 16.41
C SER A 184 -7.22 -39.38 16.46
N GLN A 185 -8.02 -38.31 16.61
CA GLN A 185 -9.46 -38.38 16.81
C GLN A 185 -10.27 -37.93 15.59
N ARG A 186 -9.72 -37.00 14.80
CA ARG A 186 -10.39 -36.32 13.68
C ARG A 186 -9.63 -36.40 12.36
N GLY A 187 -8.38 -36.88 12.37
CA GLY A 187 -7.51 -36.94 11.18
C GLY A 187 -6.90 -35.59 10.76
N ALA A 188 -7.21 -34.50 11.46
CA ALA A 188 -6.67 -33.16 11.19
C ALA A 188 -6.04 -32.59 12.47
N PRO A 189 -4.89 -31.88 12.38
CA PRO A 189 -4.22 -31.28 13.53
C PRO A 189 -4.93 -30.01 13.99
N ASN A 190 -4.83 -29.72 15.28
CA ASN A 190 -5.43 -28.56 15.95
C ASN A 190 -6.89 -28.25 15.56
N PHE A 191 -7.69 -29.29 15.26
CA PHE A 191 -9.09 -29.14 14.87
C PHE A 191 -9.94 -28.70 16.06
N ARG A 192 -10.54 -27.51 15.96
CA ARG A 192 -11.35 -26.89 17.01
C ARG A 192 -12.53 -26.11 16.47
N GLN A 193 -13.49 -25.81 17.34
CA GLN A 193 -14.63 -24.93 17.08
C GLN A 193 -14.49 -23.64 17.89
N ALA A 194 -14.94 -22.51 17.35
CA ALA A 194 -15.08 -21.28 18.12
C ALA A 194 -16.07 -21.47 19.28
N GLN A 195 -15.85 -20.72 20.36
CA GLN A 195 -16.68 -20.78 21.56
C GLN A 195 -18.12 -20.29 21.29
N ASN A 196 -18.99 -20.40 22.30
CA ASN A 196 -20.41 -20.03 22.25
C ASN A 196 -21.24 -20.78 21.19
N GLY A 197 -20.75 -21.92 20.69
CA GLY A 197 -21.47 -22.79 19.76
C GLY A 197 -21.57 -22.26 18.33
N LEU A 198 -20.80 -21.21 17.97
CA LEU A 198 -20.77 -20.69 16.61
C LEU A 198 -20.25 -21.76 15.64
N PRO A 199 -20.84 -21.92 14.44
CA PRO A 199 -20.41 -22.90 13.44
C PRO A 199 -19.15 -22.42 12.69
N VAL A 200 -18.08 -22.12 13.44
CA VAL A 200 -16.79 -21.66 12.92
C VAL A 200 -15.71 -22.60 13.44
N TYR A 201 -14.97 -23.20 12.53
CA TYR A 201 -14.01 -24.25 12.80
C TYR A 201 -12.64 -23.90 12.21
N GLY A 202 -11.58 -24.37 12.84
CA GLY A 202 -10.20 -24.18 12.39
C GLY A 202 -9.35 -25.42 12.60
N MET A 203 -8.43 -25.68 11.67
CA MET A 203 -7.47 -26.78 11.74
C MET A 203 -6.13 -26.40 11.08
N GLY A 204 -5.08 -27.16 11.36
CA GLY A 204 -3.88 -27.19 10.52
C GLY A 204 -4.04 -28.15 9.35
N GLN A 205 -3.00 -28.29 8.53
CA GLN A 205 -3.04 -28.99 7.25
C GLN A 205 -3.47 -30.46 7.41
N PRO A 206 -4.67 -30.87 6.97
CA PRO A 206 -5.09 -32.27 7.05
C PRO A 206 -4.41 -33.12 5.97
N SER A 207 -4.41 -34.44 6.15
CA SER A 207 -4.27 -35.40 5.05
C SER A 207 -5.58 -35.51 4.25
N PRO A 208 -5.59 -36.09 3.04
CA PRO A 208 -6.81 -36.32 2.28
C PRO A 208 -7.87 -37.13 3.06
N ALA A 209 -7.48 -38.23 3.72
CA ALA A 209 -8.42 -38.99 4.55
C ALA A 209 -8.90 -38.19 5.78
N GLY A 210 -8.01 -37.43 6.41
CA GLY A 210 -8.34 -36.56 7.54
C GLY A 210 -9.34 -35.45 7.19
N LEU A 211 -9.19 -34.83 6.01
CA LEU A 211 -10.13 -33.84 5.49
C LEU A 211 -11.54 -34.44 5.31
N LEU A 212 -11.64 -35.64 4.75
CA LEU A 212 -12.92 -36.34 4.58
C LEU A 212 -13.57 -36.67 5.94
N SER A 213 -12.77 -37.12 6.92
CA SER A 213 -13.23 -37.40 8.29
C SER A 213 -13.81 -36.14 8.97
N VAL A 214 -13.12 -35.00 8.88
CA VAL A 214 -13.61 -33.71 9.39
C VAL A 214 -14.91 -33.30 8.71
N LEU A 215 -14.96 -33.33 7.37
CA LEU A 215 -16.15 -32.91 6.61
C LEU A 215 -17.36 -33.81 6.90
N GLN A 216 -17.17 -35.13 7.01
CA GLN A 216 -18.23 -36.05 7.40
C GLN A 216 -18.72 -35.75 8.82
N GLY A 217 -17.82 -35.57 9.79
CA GLY A 217 -18.18 -35.22 11.15
C GLY A 217 -18.93 -33.89 11.29
N MET A 218 -18.69 -32.93 10.38
CA MET A 218 -19.48 -31.69 10.30
C MET A 218 -20.87 -31.92 9.71
N CYS A 219 -21.01 -32.80 8.70
CA CYS A 219 -22.30 -33.19 8.15
C CYS A 219 -23.15 -33.95 9.17
N ASP A 220 -22.53 -34.88 9.92
CA ASP A 220 -23.16 -35.65 10.99
C ASP A 220 -23.62 -34.75 12.16
N ALA A 221 -22.95 -33.63 12.38
CA ALA A 221 -23.37 -32.57 13.31
C ALA A 221 -24.52 -31.69 12.80
N GLY A 222 -25.04 -31.94 11.59
CA GLY A 222 -26.20 -31.27 11.01
C GLY A 222 -25.91 -30.05 10.13
N HIS A 223 -24.64 -29.77 9.81
CA HIS A 223 -24.29 -28.62 8.96
C HIS A 223 -24.57 -28.91 7.47
N THR A 224 -25.49 -28.14 6.87
CA THR A 224 -25.92 -28.35 5.47
C THR A 224 -25.23 -27.47 4.42
N GLU A 225 -24.59 -26.37 4.84
CA GLU A 225 -23.75 -25.53 3.97
C GLU A 225 -22.38 -25.36 4.63
N LEU A 226 -21.32 -25.75 3.92
CA LEU A 226 -19.95 -25.75 4.43
C LEU A 226 -19.06 -24.84 3.57
N LEU A 227 -18.36 -23.90 4.20
CA LEU A 227 -17.44 -22.97 3.55
C LEU A 227 -16.01 -23.29 3.99
N LEU A 228 -15.29 -24.07 3.18
CA LEU A 228 -13.91 -24.46 3.41
C LEU A 228 -12.95 -23.44 2.79
N VAL A 229 -12.18 -22.77 3.64
CA VAL A 229 -11.24 -21.72 3.26
C VAL A 229 -9.81 -22.15 3.57
N ASN A 230 -9.03 -22.38 2.51
CA ASN A 230 -7.61 -22.67 2.60
C ASN A 230 -6.81 -21.37 2.56
N LEU A 231 -6.26 -20.96 3.71
CA LEU A 231 -5.62 -19.66 3.92
C LEU A 231 -4.14 -19.64 3.48
N ARG A 232 -3.74 -20.59 2.64
CA ARG A 232 -2.33 -20.98 2.49
C ARG A 232 -1.67 -20.45 1.22
N GLY A 233 -0.65 -19.62 1.41
CA GLY A 233 0.16 -19.04 0.33
C GLY A 233 1.45 -19.78 -0.06
N ASP A 234 1.94 -20.74 0.72
CA ASP A 234 3.08 -21.58 0.29
C ASP A 234 2.59 -22.83 -0.47
N PRO A 235 3.32 -23.28 -1.52
CA PRO A 235 2.91 -24.42 -2.33
C PRO A 235 3.07 -25.74 -1.56
N VAL A 236 2.07 -26.61 -1.67
CA VAL A 236 2.01 -27.93 -1.04
C VAL A 236 1.80 -29.00 -2.11
N VAL A 237 2.49 -30.12 -1.96
CA VAL A 237 2.23 -31.34 -2.73
C VAL A 237 2.06 -32.52 -1.78
N PHE A 238 1.18 -33.43 -2.15
CA PHE A 238 0.83 -34.61 -1.38
C PHE A 238 1.41 -35.84 -2.08
N LEU A 239 2.11 -36.68 -1.32
CA LEU A 239 2.76 -37.91 -1.81
C LEU A 239 2.27 -39.11 -0.99
N PRO A 240 2.33 -40.35 -1.52
CA PRO A 240 1.78 -41.52 -0.84
C PRO A 240 2.57 -41.81 0.44
N ARG A 241 1.89 -42.24 1.50
CA ARG A 241 2.54 -42.53 2.79
C ARG A 241 3.42 -43.77 2.67
N THR A 242 4.72 -43.66 2.94
CA THR A 242 5.65 -44.79 2.92
C THR A 242 5.85 -45.37 4.32
N GLY A 243 5.17 -46.47 4.65
CA GLY A 243 5.27 -47.17 5.93
C GLY A 243 4.67 -48.59 5.89
N PRO A 244 4.86 -49.41 6.94
CA PRO A 244 4.29 -50.77 7.00
C PRO A 244 2.80 -50.80 7.41
N ASP A 245 2.26 -49.67 7.88
CA ASP A 245 0.83 -49.49 8.13
C ASP A 245 0.17 -48.95 6.85
N ASP A 246 -0.32 -49.90 6.02
CA ASP A 246 -1.06 -49.68 4.75
C ASP A 246 -2.42 -48.98 4.99
N ASP A 247 -2.38 -47.68 5.24
CA ASP A 247 -3.49 -46.77 4.96
C ASP A 247 -3.24 -46.12 3.58
N ASP A 248 -4.17 -46.26 2.62
CA ASP A 248 -4.14 -45.63 1.29
C ASP A 248 -4.31 -44.09 1.35
N ASP A 249 -3.43 -43.40 2.06
CA ASP A 249 -3.48 -41.95 2.33
C ASP A 249 -2.15 -41.24 2.01
N PHE A 250 -2.19 -39.90 1.98
CA PHE A 250 -1.10 -39.06 1.50
C PHE A 250 -0.55 -38.15 2.60
N THR A 251 0.76 -38.00 2.63
CA THR A 251 1.46 -37.04 3.49
C THR A 251 1.68 -35.73 2.73
N ALA A 252 1.41 -34.59 3.39
CA ALA A 252 1.67 -33.27 2.85
C ALA A 252 3.16 -32.90 2.98
N PHE A 253 3.74 -32.40 1.89
CA PHE A 253 5.11 -31.91 1.81
C PHE A 253 5.18 -30.53 1.18
N VAL A 254 6.21 -29.77 1.54
CA VAL A 254 6.50 -28.44 1.03
C VAL A 254 7.93 -28.32 0.50
N PRO A 255 8.16 -27.53 -0.57
CA PRO A 255 9.51 -27.14 -0.97
C PRO A 255 10.13 -26.20 0.07
N ARG A 256 11.38 -26.47 0.46
CA ARG A 256 12.16 -25.64 1.38
C ARG A 256 13.63 -25.60 0.99
N ARG A 257 14.28 -24.49 1.32
CA ARG A 257 15.71 -24.28 1.09
C ARG A 257 16.49 -24.44 2.40
N PRO A 258 17.61 -25.21 2.44
CA PRO A 258 18.42 -25.34 3.65
C PRO A 258 19.02 -23.97 4.03
N GLY A 259 19.08 -23.67 5.33
CA GLY A 259 19.58 -22.40 5.84
C GLY A 259 18.69 -21.18 5.58
N CYS A 260 17.61 -21.29 4.80
CA CYS A 260 16.63 -20.21 4.63
C CYS A 260 15.19 -20.77 4.59
N PRO A 261 14.59 -21.15 5.74
CA PRO A 261 13.28 -21.80 5.79
C PRO A 261 12.10 -20.94 5.30
N LEU A 262 12.33 -19.62 5.15
CA LEU A 262 11.38 -18.63 4.65
C LEU A 262 11.51 -18.39 3.13
N ASP A 263 12.52 -18.95 2.46
CA ASP A 263 12.64 -18.91 0.99
C ASP A 263 11.65 -19.91 0.38
N VAL A 264 10.65 -19.37 -0.31
CA VAL A 264 9.55 -20.11 -0.96
C VAL A 264 9.74 -20.04 -2.49
N PRO A 265 9.48 -21.12 -3.25
CA PRO A 265 9.58 -21.10 -4.71
C PRO A 265 8.73 -19.98 -5.33
N ARG A 266 9.21 -19.44 -6.45
CA ARG A 266 8.48 -18.43 -7.25
C ARG A 266 8.09 -19.03 -8.60
N PRO A 267 7.03 -18.55 -9.26
CA PRO A 267 6.78 -18.91 -10.66
C PRO A 267 8.01 -18.55 -11.51
N PRO A 268 8.34 -19.36 -12.54
CA PRO A 268 9.47 -19.07 -13.42
C PRO A 268 9.24 -17.72 -14.10
N ALA A 269 10.22 -16.81 -13.98
CA ALA A 269 10.13 -15.49 -14.59
C ALA A 269 9.89 -15.65 -16.10
N PRO A 270 8.98 -14.85 -16.71
CA PRO A 270 8.84 -14.86 -18.16
C PRO A 270 10.20 -14.50 -18.77
N PRO A 271 10.62 -15.17 -19.87
CA PRO A 271 11.91 -14.91 -20.47
C PRO A 271 11.98 -13.44 -20.89
N VAL A 272 12.84 -12.67 -20.21
CA VAL A 272 13.09 -11.27 -20.56
C VAL A 272 13.61 -11.28 -22.00
N PRO A 273 12.90 -10.69 -22.98
CA PRO A 273 13.40 -10.64 -24.34
C PRO A 273 14.71 -9.83 -24.33
N PRO A 274 15.76 -10.27 -25.03
CA PRO A 274 16.99 -9.50 -25.12
C PRO A 274 16.64 -8.11 -25.67
N ALA A 275 17.02 -7.07 -24.95
CA ALA A 275 16.68 -5.70 -25.32
C ALA A 275 17.23 -5.40 -26.73
N PRO A 276 16.38 -5.04 -27.72
CA PRO A 276 16.86 -4.75 -29.05
C PRO A 276 17.71 -3.47 -29.01
N PRO A 277 18.95 -3.49 -29.53
CA PRO A 277 19.71 -2.26 -29.70
C PRO A 277 19.06 -1.46 -30.83
N HIS A 278 18.48 -0.31 -30.47
CA HIS A 278 17.86 0.68 -31.36
C HIS A 278 16.55 0.26 -32.05
N ALA A 279 15.41 0.70 -31.49
CA ALA A 279 14.17 0.87 -32.22
C ALA A 279 13.43 2.13 -31.71
N GLY A 280 13.02 3.02 -32.63
CA GLY A 280 12.27 4.23 -32.33
C GLY A 280 10.76 3.99 -32.13
N PRO A 281 9.99 5.02 -31.75
CA PRO A 281 8.59 4.86 -31.35
C PRO A 281 7.65 4.76 -32.55
N ALA A 282 7.17 3.54 -32.87
CA ALA A 282 6.04 3.36 -33.78
C ALA A 282 5.22 2.09 -33.46
N ALA A 283 3.91 2.30 -33.27
CA ALA A 283 2.82 1.34 -33.45
C ALA A 283 2.87 -0.04 -32.75
N TRP A 284 2.26 -0.11 -31.55
CA TRP A 284 1.59 -1.34 -31.07
C TRP A 284 0.21 -1.02 -30.52
N GLY A 285 -0.77 -0.93 -31.42
CA GLY A 285 -2.19 -0.93 -31.05
C GLY A 285 -2.84 -2.25 -31.44
N HIS A 286 -3.18 -3.10 -30.47
CA HIS A 286 -4.33 -4.02 -30.58
C HIS A 286 -4.76 -4.51 -29.19
N ARG A 287 -5.96 -4.10 -28.77
CA ARG A 287 -6.59 -4.54 -27.51
C ARG A 287 -7.06 -5.99 -27.64
N GLY A 288 -6.69 -6.85 -26.69
CA GLY A 288 -7.28 -8.17 -26.49
C GLY A 288 -8.07 -8.21 -25.19
N GLY A 289 -9.34 -7.80 -25.21
CA GLY A 289 -10.20 -7.87 -24.03
C GLY A 289 -10.47 -9.32 -23.61
N ARG A 290 -10.34 -9.62 -22.30
CA ARG A 290 -10.82 -10.88 -21.70
C ARG A 290 -11.70 -10.59 -20.50
N CYS A 291 -12.79 -11.34 -20.38
CA CYS A 291 -13.84 -11.10 -19.40
C CYS A 291 -13.38 -11.39 -17.97
N ARG A 292 -13.78 -10.53 -17.03
CA ARG A 292 -13.56 -10.68 -15.59
C ARG A 292 -14.61 -11.61 -14.99
N SER A 293 -14.20 -12.77 -14.45
CA SER A 293 -14.78 -13.41 -13.25
C SER A 293 -14.01 -14.68 -12.87
N ARG A 294 -14.08 -15.07 -11.58
CA ARG A 294 -13.42 -16.19 -10.86
C ARG A 294 -12.01 -15.88 -10.31
N GLY A 295 -11.89 -16.00 -8.98
CA GLY A 295 -10.66 -16.20 -8.17
C GLY A 295 -9.60 -15.10 -8.24
N GLY A 296 -9.28 -14.48 -7.11
CA GLY A 296 -8.13 -13.60 -6.97
C GLY A 296 -6.81 -14.25 -7.42
N TRP A 297 -5.92 -13.43 -7.94
CA TRP A 297 -4.73 -13.89 -8.66
C TRP A 297 -3.77 -14.70 -7.78
N ALA A 298 -3.57 -14.30 -6.52
CA ALA A 298 -2.61 -14.93 -5.61
C ALA A 298 -2.85 -16.43 -5.41
N GLY A 299 -4.10 -16.87 -5.25
CA GLY A 299 -4.41 -18.31 -5.12
C GLY A 299 -3.99 -19.10 -6.36
N ARG A 300 -4.32 -18.57 -7.55
CA ARG A 300 -4.00 -19.19 -8.85
C ARG A 300 -2.51 -19.28 -9.15
N GLU A 301 -1.72 -18.31 -8.69
CA GLU A 301 -0.27 -18.36 -8.85
C GLU A 301 0.34 -19.51 -8.04
N VAL A 302 -0.15 -19.74 -6.81
CA VAL A 302 0.29 -20.88 -5.99
C VAL A 302 -0.20 -22.21 -6.56
N ASP A 303 -1.44 -22.29 -7.05
CA ASP A 303 -1.96 -23.49 -7.72
C ASP A 303 -1.17 -23.82 -9.00
N ALA A 304 -0.83 -22.81 -9.81
CA ALA A 304 0.02 -22.97 -11.00
C ALA A 304 1.47 -23.38 -10.65
N LEU A 305 1.99 -22.90 -9.53
CA LEU A 305 3.30 -23.27 -9.00
C LEU A 305 3.31 -24.71 -8.49
N GLU A 306 2.29 -25.16 -7.76
CA GLU A 306 2.11 -26.56 -7.34
C GLU A 306 2.05 -27.51 -8.54
N LEU A 307 1.34 -27.14 -9.61
CA LEU A 307 1.31 -27.89 -10.87
C LEU A 307 2.69 -27.96 -11.57
N SER A 308 3.50 -26.90 -11.49
CA SER A 308 4.88 -26.93 -11.99
C SER A 308 5.76 -27.89 -11.18
N ILE A 309 5.63 -27.84 -9.85
CA ILE A 309 6.40 -28.67 -8.91
C ILE A 309 6.03 -30.15 -9.07
N ARG A 310 4.74 -30.48 -9.22
CA ARG A 310 4.27 -31.84 -9.53
C ARG A 310 4.96 -32.42 -10.76
N ARG A 311 5.05 -31.64 -11.85
CA ARG A 311 5.72 -32.06 -13.09
C ARG A 311 7.21 -32.34 -12.88
N GLU A 312 7.90 -31.44 -12.19
CA GLU A 312 9.32 -31.65 -11.85
C GLU A 312 9.54 -32.91 -11.02
N ILE A 313 8.72 -33.16 -9.99
CA ILE A 313 8.81 -34.37 -9.15
C ILE A 313 8.63 -35.65 -9.98
N LEU A 314 7.61 -35.70 -10.86
CA LEU A 314 7.36 -36.85 -11.73
C LEU A 314 8.49 -37.07 -12.75
N ASP A 315 9.01 -35.99 -13.35
CA ASP A 315 10.17 -36.07 -14.25
C ASP A 315 11.41 -36.59 -13.52
N PHE A 316 11.71 -36.08 -12.32
CA PHE A 316 12.84 -36.51 -11.49
C PHE A 316 12.70 -37.96 -11.02
N ALA A 317 11.49 -38.41 -10.68
CA ALA A 317 11.22 -39.80 -10.32
C ALA A 317 11.45 -40.73 -11.52
N SER A 318 10.96 -40.36 -12.72
CA SER A 318 11.18 -41.15 -13.95
C SER A 318 12.67 -41.31 -14.30
N LEU A 319 13.51 -40.33 -13.95
CA LEU A 319 14.97 -40.38 -14.11
C LEU A 319 15.68 -41.25 -13.06
N LYS A 320 14.99 -41.68 -12.00
CA LYS A 320 15.55 -42.41 -10.84
C LYS A 320 14.72 -43.62 -10.46
N GLN A 321 14.37 -44.46 -11.43
CA GLN A 321 13.64 -45.72 -11.21
C GLN A 321 12.32 -45.50 -10.44
N ASN A 322 11.54 -44.51 -10.89
CA ASN A 322 10.23 -44.15 -10.30
C ASN A 322 10.34 -43.84 -8.80
N THR A 323 11.43 -43.18 -8.38
CA THR A 323 11.70 -42.84 -6.97
C THR A 323 12.18 -41.39 -6.85
N TYR A 324 11.44 -40.59 -6.07
CA TYR A 324 11.88 -39.27 -5.61
C TYR A 324 12.35 -39.34 -4.14
N TYR A 325 13.01 -38.30 -3.63
CA TYR A 325 13.53 -38.26 -2.26
C TYR A 325 12.94 -37.09 -1.48
N VAL A 326 12.52 -37.36 -0.25
CA VAL A 326 11.87 -36.39 0.64
C VAL A 326 12.51 -36.42 2.02
N TYR A 327 12.21 -35.43 2.85
CA TYR A 327 12.73 -35.29 4.20
C TYR A 327 11.62 -35.12 5.23
N GLU A 328 11.82 -35.65 6.43
CA GLU A 328 10.94 -35.37 7.57
C GLU A 328 11.17 -33.95 8.09
N GLU A 329 12.41 -33.57 8.41
CA GLU A 329 12.76 -32.25 8.94
C GLU A 329 14.11 -31.77 8.35
N LEU A 330 14.34 -30.44 8.36
CA LEU A 330 15.61 -29.81 7.97
C LEU A 330 16.30 -29.24 9.22
N ASP A 331 17.46 -29.77 9.60
CA ASP A 331 18.26 -29.16 10.68
C ASP A 331 18.92 -27.86 10.22
N ALA A 332 18.66 -26.77 10.93
CA ALA A 332 19.17 -25.43 10.61
C ALA A 332 20.69 -25.28 10.79
N THR A 333 21.36 -26.22 11.46
CA THR A 333 22.79 -26.19 11.82
C THR A 333 23.70 -26.97 10.86
N ALA A 334 23.14 -27.64 9.85
CA ALA A 334 23.82 -28.71 9.10
C ALA A 334 24.66 -28.27 7.88
N PHE A 335 25.39 -27.14 7.92
CA PHE A 335 26.42 -26.83 6.90
C PHE A 335 27.59 -25.97 7.44
N PRO A 336 28.83 -26.13 6.90
CA PRO A 336 30.02 -25.47 7.42
C PRO A 336 30.12 -24.03 6.93
N GLY A 337 30.20 -23.09 7.88
CA GLY A 337 30.36 -21.66 7.60
C GLY A 337 30.35 -20.82 8.87
N GLY A 338 29.56 -21.22 9.88
CA GLY A 338 29.67 -20.70 11.24
C GLY A 338 30.77 -21.41 12.02
N GLY A 339 31.77 -20.66 12.48
CA GLY A 339 32.82 -21.19 13.36
C GLY A 339 32.32 -21.41 14.79
N GLY A 340 31.78 -22.60 15.07
CA GLY A 340 31.38 -23.04 16.40
C GLY A 340 31.46 -24.56 16.51
N GLY A 341 32.27 -25.08 17.43
CA GLY A 341 32.64 -26.50 17.44
C GLY A 341 31.70 -27.41 18.23
N GLY A 342 31.70 -28.70 17.86
CA GLY A 342 31.50 -29.78 18.84
C GLY A 342 30.08 -30.29 19.06
N GLY A 343 29.37 -30.73 18.00
CA GLY A 343 28.13 -31.50 18.17
C GLY A 343 27.63 -32.11 16.87
N ALA A 344 27.86 -33.41 16.64
CA ALA A 344 27.31 -34.12 15.49
C ALA A 344 25.85 -34.52 15.76
N ALA A 345 24.92 -33.58 15.54
CA ALA A 345 23.49 -33.86 15.46
C ALA A 345 23.16 -34.50 14.09
N THR A 346 22.25 -35.48 14.09
CA THR A 346 21.94 -36.30 12.91
C THR A 346 20.75 -35.74 12.15
N ALA A 347 21.01 -34.98 11.08
CA ALA A 347 19.99 -34.57 10.13
C ALA A 347 19.23 -35.79 9.58
N GLY A 348 17.93 -35.63 9.33
CA GLY A 348 17.08 -36.70 8.81
C GLY A 348 17.61 -37.31 7.51
N ALA A 349 17.65 -38.65 7.44
CA ALA A 349 18.02 -39.35 6.22
C ALA A 349 16.98 -39.11 5.11
N ALA A 350 17.44 -38.98 3.86
CA ALA A 350 16.56 -38.80 2.71
C ALA A 350 15.68 -40.05 2.50
N LEU A 351 14.38 -39.91 2.65
CA LEU A 351 13.42 -41.00 2.51
C LEU A 351 13.05 -41.20 1.03
N PRO A 352 13.11 -42.42 0.49
CA PRO A 352 12.66 -42.71 -0.86
C PRO A 352 11.13 -42.78 -0.91
N CYS A 353 10.53 -42.01 -1.81
CA CYS A 353 9.12 -42.08 -2.16
C CYS A 353 8.99 -42.67 -3.57
N ARG A 354 8.29 -43.81 -3.70
CA ARG A 354 8.06 -44.46 -5.00
C ARG A 354 6.82 -43.87 -5.66
N LEU A 355 6.95 -43.45 -6.91
CA LEU A 355 5.91 -42.78 -7.70
C LEU A 355 5.73 -43.56 -9.01
N SER A 356 4.69 -44.37 -9.06
CA SER A 356 4.32 -45.29 -10.14
C SER A 356 3.38 -44.66 -11.17
N GLU A 357 2.47 -43.79 -10.72
CA GLU A 357 1.42 -43.18 -11.52
C GLU A 357 1.41 -41.65 -11.34
N ASP A 358 0.88 -40.91 -12.33
CA ASP A 358 0.80 -39.45 -12.26
C ASP A 358 -0.06 -38.97 -11.07
N ASP A 359 -1.00 -39.80 -10.59
CA ASP A 359 -1.92 -39.54 -9.48
C ASP A 359 -1.33 -39.78 -8.08
N ASP A 360 -0.10 -40.31 -8.01
CA ASP A 360 0.69 -40.45 -6.78
C ASP A 360 1.16 -39.09 -6.24
N VAL A 361 1.21 -38.05 -7.08
CA VAL A 361 1.55 -36.68 -6.69
C VAL A 361 0.32 -35.79 -6.85
N ARG A 362 -0.23 -35.25 -5.76
CA ARG A 362 -1.45 -34.42 -5.78
C ARG A 362 -1.16 -32.99 -5.32
N THR A 363 -1.88 -32.02 -5.90
CA THR A 363 -1.85 -30.60 -5.51
C THR A 363 -2.89 -30.28 -4.42
N SER A 364 -2.80 -29.10 -3.81
CA SER A 364 -3.81 -28.62 -2.86
C SER A 364 -5.20 -28.53 -3.51
N GLU A 365 -5.30 -27.98 -4.73
CA GLU A 365 -6.57 -27.86 -5.43
C GLU A 365 -7.22 -29.25 -5.61
N GLU A 366 -6.46 -30.27 -5.99
CA GLU A 366 -7.00 -31.63 -6.14
C GLU A 366 -7.48 -32.24 -4.83
N VAL A 367 -6.72 -32.08 -3.74
CA VAL A 367 -7.10 -32.63 -2.42
C VAL A 367 -8.34 -31.94 -1.86
N PHE A 368 -8.40 -30.60 -1.92
CA PHE A 368 -9.49 -29.84 -1.32
C PHE A 368 -10.75 -29.74 -2.20
N CYS A 369 -10.64 -29.89 -3.53
CA CYS A 369 -11.80 -29.91 -4.42
C CYS A 369 -12.44 -31.30 -4.59
N ARG A 370 -11.71 -32.41 -4.36
CA ARG A 370 -12.28 -33.78 -4.46
C ARG A 370 -13.56 -33.98 -3.61
N PRO A 371 -13.66 -33.50 -2.36
CA PRO A 371 -14.88 -33.63 -1.55
C PRO A 371 -16.10 -32.85 -2.09
N LEU A 372 -15.94 -31.90 -3.02
CA LEU A 372 -17.07 -31.17 -3.64
C LEU A 372 -17.98 -32.11 -4.45
N PHE A 373 -17.48 -33.26 -4.90
CA PHE A 373 -18.27 -34.27 -5.60
C PHE A 373 -19.08 -35.17 -4.65
N THR A 374 -18.74 -35.23 -3.36
CA THR A 374 -19.36 -36.12 -2.38
C THR A 374 -20.14 -35.41 -1.27
N VAL A 375 -19.93 -34.10 -1.08
CA VAL A 375 -20.60 -33.29 -0.04
C VAL A 375 -21.47 -32.20 -0.68
N PRO A 376 -22.78 -32.45 -0.91
CA PRO A 376 -23.68 -31.51 -1.58
C PRO A 376 -24.03 -30.31 -0.68
N GLY A 377 -23.20 -29.26 -0.74
CA GLY A 377 -23.28 -28.10 0.15
C GLY A 377 -21.91 -27.55 0.55
N LEU A 378 -20.83 -28.28 0.25
CA LEU A 378 -19.46 -27.80 0.40
C LEU A 378 -19.10 -26.79 -0.69
N ARG A 379 -18.39 -25.73 -0.31
CA ARG A 379 -17.70 -24.79 -1.19
C ARG A 379 -16.25 -24.65 -0.75
N TYR A 380 -15.36 -24.51 -1.71
CA TYR A 380 -13.93 -24.33 -1.49
C TYR A 380 -13.46 -22.98 -2.02
N ALA A 381 -12.58 -22.31 -1.27
CA ALA A 381 -11.77 -21.20 -1.76
C ALA A 381 -10.34 -21.27 -1.18
N ARG A 382 -9.34 -20.98 -2.02
CA ARG A 382 -7.97 -20.69 -1.57
C ARG A 382 -7.80 -19.18 -1.49
N ILE A 383 -7.55 -18.66 -0.29
CA ILE A 383 -7.39 -17.22 -0.02
C ILE A 383 -6.08 -17.04 0.77
N PRO A 384 -4.91 -16.97 0.10
CA PRO A 384 -3.61 -16.88 0.76
C PRO A 384 -3.53 -15.72 1.78
N PHE A 385 -3.30 -16.04 3.05
CA PHE A 385 -2.94 -15.06 4.07
C PHE A 385 -1.41 -15.08 4.27
N PRO A 386 -0.78 -13.92 4.52
CA PRO A 386 0.63 -13.87 4.86
C PRO A 386 0.87 -14.47 6.26
N VAL A 387 2.10 -14.92 6.50
CA VAL A 387 2.51 -15.51 7.78
C VAL A 387 2.62 -14.44 8.88
N GLU A 388 3.10 -13.25 8.52
CA GLU A 388 3.19 -12.07 9.37
C GLU A 388 2.40 -10.91 8.73
N GLY A 389 1.75 -10.07 9.54
CA GLY A 389 0.88 -8.99 9.04
C GLY A 389 -0.54 -9.44 8.68
N ALA A 390 -1.35 -8.50 8.20
CA ALA A 390 -2.70 -8.78 7.71
C ALA A 390 -2.68 -9.10 6.21
N PRO A 391 -3.64 -9.89 5.68
CA PRO A 391 -3.78 -10.10 4.25
C PRO A 391 -4.11 -8.80 3.49
N ASP A 392 -3.88 -8.79 2.19
CA ASP A 392 -4.20 -7.67 1.31
C ASP A 392 -5.71 -7.48 1.15
N GLU A 393 -6.14 -6.25 0.86
CA GLU A 393 -7.55 -5.85 0.78
C GLU A 393 -8.34 -6.69 -0.24
N GLU A 394 -7.71 -7.14 -1.33
CA GLU A 394 -8.26 -8.07 -2.31
C GLU A 394 -8.59 -9.46 -1.72
N ALA A 395 -7.89 -9.92 -0.68
CA ALA A 395 -8.18 -11.21 -0.03
C ALA A 395 -9.47 -11.14 0.81
N PHE A 396 -9.79 -9.97 1.37
CA PHE A 396 -11.09 -9.71 1.99
C PHE A 396 -12.20 -9.68 0.92
N ASP A 397 -11.94 -9.09 -0.26
CA ASP A 397 -12.87 -9.15 -1.39
C ASP A 397 -13.15 -10.59 -1.83
N ASP A 398 -12.13 -11.46 -1.92
CA ASP A 398 -12.31 -12.89 -2.21
C ASP A 398 -13.13 -13.60 -1.12
N PHE A 399 -12.91 -13.30 0.16
CA PHE A 399 -13.69 -13.86 1.28
C PHE A 399 -15.16 -13.42 1.22
N ILE A 400 -15.40 -12.13 0.98
CA ILE A 400 -16.74 -11.57 0.75
C ILE A 400 -17.40 -12.20 -0.49
N ASN A 401 -16.64 -12.42 -1.57
CA ASN A 401 -17.16 -13.05 -2.78
C ASN A 401 -17.53 -14.53 -2.57
N LEU A 402 -16.86 -15.26 -1.67
CA LEU A 402 -17.30 -16.58 -1.21
C LEU A 402 -18.62 -16.47 -0.43
N ILE A 403 -18.67 -15.55 0.55
CA ILE A 403 -19.83 -15.31 1.42
C ILE A 403 -21.08 -14.94 0.62
N ARG A 404 -20.97 -14.05 -0.37
CA ARG A 404 -22.10 -13.60 -1.21
C ARG A 404 -22.78 -14.72 -2.01
N GLN A 405 -22.12 -15.88 -2.13
CA GLN A 405 -22.71 -17.05 -2.78
C GLN A 405 -23.53 -17.93 -1.81
N SER A 406 -23.42 -17.74 -0.49
CA SER A 406 -24.20 -18.42 0.55
C SER A 406 -25.59 -17.76 0.69
N PRO A 407 -26.69 -18.46 0.32
CA PRO A 407 -28.04 -17.94 0.51
C PRO A 407 -28.41 -17.85 2.00
N GLY A 408 -27.82 -18.72 2.82
CA GLY A 408 -28.08 -18.73 4.26
C GLY A 408 -27.67 -17.43 4.94
N LEU A 409 -26.60 -16.78 4.49
CA LEU A 409 -26.03 -15.62 5.18
C LEU A 409 -26.44 -14.25 4.62
N VAL A 410 -26.76 -14.17 3.32
CA VAL A 410 -27.11 -12.89 2.63
C VAL A 410 -28.60 -12.85 2.22
N GLY A 411 -29.37 -13.88 2.56
CA GLY A 411 -30.82 -13.91 2.30
C GLY A 411 -31.56 -12.83 3.07
N HIS A 412 -32.27 -11.96 2.36
CA HIS A 412 -33.27 -11.06 2.95
C HIS A 412 -34.24 -11.87 3.81
N GLU A 413 -34.61 -11.34 4.97
CA GLU A 413 -35.75 -11.85 5.74
C GLU A 413 -37.01 -11.81 4.87
N VAL A 414 -37.40 -12.96 4.32
CA VAL A 414 -38.65 -13.09 3.58
C VAL A 414 -39.77 -13.05 4.61
N ALA A 415 -40.57 -11.99 4.58
CA ALA A 415 -41.66 -11.70 5.51
C ALA A 415 -42.88 -12.66 5.38
N THR A 416 -42.64 -13.96 5.17
CA THR A 416 -43.65 -14.99 4.90
C THR A 416 -43.44 -16.25 5.74
N GLY A 417 -43.23 -16.10 7.05
CA GLY A 417 -43.38 -17.18 8.05
C GLY A 417 -42.54 -18.45 7.84
N ALA A 418 -41.50 -18.39 7.02
CA ALA A 418 -40.62 -19.52 6.73
C ALA A 418 -39.48 -19.57 7.75
N THR A 419 -39.09 -20.80 8.14
CA THR A 419 -37.96 -21.03 9.04
C THR A 419 -36.68 -20.39 8.49
N VAL A 420 -36.03 -19.56 9.30
CA VAL A 420 -34.72 -18.96 8.99
C VAL A 420 -33.76 -20.07 8.55
N ALA A 421 -33.17 -19.94 7.36
CA ALA A 421 -32.19 -20.90 6.87
C ALA A 421 -31.02 -21.01 7.87
N PRO A 422 -30.43 -22.21 8.08
CA PRO A 422 -29.32 -22.38 9.02
C PRO A 422 -28.12 -21.51 8.64
N ALA A 423 -27.22 -21.29 9.60
CA ALA A 423 -25.97 -20.59 9.32
C ALA A 423 -25.00 -21.51 8.57
N PRO A 424 -24.26 -21.00 7.55
CA PRO A 424 -23.21 -21.78 6.93
C PRO A 424 -22.10 -22.03 7.97
N ALA A 425 -21.55 -23.23 7.98
CA ALA A 425 -20.40 -23.55 8.82
C ALA A 425 -19.10 -23.20 8.08
N PHE A 426 -18.23 -22.46 8.73
CA PHE A 426 -16.92 -22.08 8.19
C PHE A 426 -15.86 -23.07 8.68
N LEU A 427 -14.97 -23.52 7.81
CA LEU A 427 -13.82 -24.35 8.14
C LEU A 427 -12.55 -23.73 7.55
N PHE A 428 -11.66 -23.25 8.41
CA PHE A 428 -10.40 -22.61 8.02
C PHE A 428 -9.22 -23.56 8.18
N THR A 429 -8.30 -23.55 7.22
CA THR A 429 -7.05 -24.34 7.27
C THR A 429 -5.83 -23.51 6.86
N CYS A 430 -4.72 -23.70 7.56
CA CYS A 430 -3.37 -23.26 7.16
C CYS A 430 -2.35 -24.36 7.54
N ARG A 431 -1.03 -24.12 7.52
CA ARG A 431 -0.02 -25.14 7.95
C ARG A 431 -0.34 -25.68 9.35
N SER A 432 -0.30 -24.81 10.36
CA SER A 432 -0.35 -25.16 11.79
C SER A 432 -1.75 -25.07 12.40
N GLY A 433 -2.69 -24.38 11.75
CA GLY A 433 -3.98 -24.06 12.35
C GLY A 433 -3.94 -22.93 13.38
N THR A 434 -2.81 -22.23 13.53
CA THR A 434 -2.62 -21.11 14.47
C THR A 434 -2.95 -19.76 13.82
N GLY A 435 -2.02 -18.81 13.72
CA GLY A 435 -2.26 -17.38 13.48
C GLY A 435 -3.20 -17.04 12.32
N CYS A 436 -2.93 -17.54 11.11
CA CYS A 436 -3.79 -17.27 9.95
C CYS A 436 -5.19 -17.88 10.12
N THR A 437 -5.28 -19.10 10.65
CA THR A 437 -6.55 -19.80 10.89
C THR A 437 -7.39 -19.09 11.94
N THR A 438 -6.80 -18.67 13.06
CA THR A 438 -7.49 -17.87 14.09
C THR A 438 -7.95 -16.52 13.52
N LEU A 439 -7.18 -15.87 12.63
CA LEU A 439 -7.63 -14.66 11.94
C LEU A 439 -8.84 -14.93 11.04
N GLY A 440 -8.83 -16.01 10.26
CA GLY A 440 -9.98 -16.43 9.46
C GLY A 440 -11.22 -16.75 10.31
N MET A 441 -11.05 -17.48 11.41
CA MET A 441 -12.11 -17.76 12.37
C MET A 441 -12.69 -16.46 12.95
N ALA A 442 -11.84 -15.50 13.37
CA ALA A 442 -12.30 -14.21 13.88
C ALA A 442 -13.14 -13.43 12.84
N LEU A 443 -12.73 -13.42 11.56
CA LEU A 443 -13.51 -12.81 10.48
C LEU A 443 -14.89 -13.45 10.30
N ALA A 444 -15.00 -14.78 10.41
CA ALA A 444 -16.28 -15.49 10.38
C ALA A 444 -17.12 -15.27 11.65
N CYS A 445 -16.50 -15.17 12.83
CA CYS A 445 -17.18 -14.86 14.08
C CYS A 445 -17.80 -13.46 14.05
N LEU A 446 -17.08 -12.45 13.54
CA LEU A 446 -17.62 -11.11 13.31
C LEU A 446 -18.83 -11.13 12.38
N LEU A 447 -18.69 -11.80 11.24
CA LEU A 447 -19.73 -11.95 10.23
C LEU A 447 -20.99 -12.63 10.77
N LEU A 448 -20.83 -13.65 11.62
CA LEU A 448 -21.95 -14.33 12.28
C LEU A 448 -22.52 -13.51 13.44
N GLY A 449 -21.72 -12.70 14.14
CA GLY A 449 -22.19 -11.75 15.16
C GLY A 449 -23.14 -10.71 14.57
N HIS A 450 -22.84 -10.17 13.38
CA HIS A 450 -23.75 -9.28 12.63
C HIS A 450 -25.07 -9.93 12.22
N ARG A 451 -25.12 -11.26 12.14
CA ARG A 451 -26.32 -12.04 11.77
C ARG A 451 -27.13 -12.53 12.97
N LEU A 452 -26.46 -13.06 13.98
CA LEU A 452 -27.04 -13.79 15.12
C LEU A 452 -27.12 -12.94 16.39
N GLY A 453 -26.48 -11.76 16.39
CA GLY A 453 -26.18 -10.97 17.57
C GLY A 453 -24.82 -11.35 18.16
N PHE A 454 -24.11 -10.36 18.69
CA PHE A 454 -22.90 -10.60 19.47
C PHE A 454 -23.25 -11.09 20.88
N PRO A 455 -22.45 -12.01 21.47
CA PRO A 455 -22.57 -12.37 22.87
C PRO A 455 -22.46 -11.14 23.78
N ALA A 456 -23.18 -11.14 24.90
CA ALA A 456 -22.91 -10.14 25.95
C ALA A 456 -21.46 -10.32 26.44
N THR A 457 -20.72 -9.23 26.58
CA THR A 457 -19.37 -9.26 27.12
C THR A 457 -19.40 -9.85 28.54
N PRO A 458 -18.59 -10.90 28.84
CA PRO A 458 -18.58 -11.49 30.16
C PRO A 458 -18.12 -10.44 31.18
N ARG A 459 -18.84 -10.34 32.30
CA ARG A 459 -18.45 -9.43 33.38
C ARG A 459 -17.26 -10.03 34.11
N PRO A 460 -16.27 -9.22 34.53
CA PRO A 460 -15.16 -9.72 35.35
C PRO A 460 -15.74 -10.29 36.66
N GLY A 461 -15.70 -11.63 36.79
CA GLY A 461 -16.32 -12.37 37.88
C GLY A 461 -17.04 -13.67 37.48
N ASP A 462 -17.48 -13.82 36.23
CA ASP A 462 -18.09 -15.06 35.74
C ASP A 462 -16.98 -16.08 35.38
N GLY A 463 -16.74 -17.05 36.26
CA GLY A 463 -15.49 -17.81 36.30
C GLY A 463 -15.27 -18.86 35.19
N ALA A 464 -13.97 -19.13 34.97
CA ALA A 464 -13.40 -20.30 34.30
C ALA A 464 -13.36 -20.35 32.76
N ALA A 465 -12.82 -19.30 32.15
CA ALA A 465 -11.87 -19.45 31.04
C ALA A 465 -10.65 -18.55 31.33
N ALA A 466 -9.47 -18.85 30.78
CA ALA A 466 -8.33 -17.94 30.89
C ALA A 466 -8.70 -16.63 30.19
N GLU A 467 -8.76 -15.51 30.94
CA GLU A 467 -9.18 -14.22 30.42
C GLU A 467 -8.26 -13.83 29.26
N THR A 468 -8.78 -13.94 28.03
CA THR A 468 -8.04 -13.50 26.85
C THR A 468 -7.92 -11.99 26.93
N PRO A 469 -6.70 -11.41 26.95
CA PRO A 469 -6.56 -9.97 27.12
C PRO A 469 -7.21 -9.25 25.94
N PRO A 470 -7.83 -8.08 26.15
CA PRO A 470 -8.38 -7.27 25.06
C PRO A 470 -7.27 -6.78 24.13
N ILE A 471 -7.60 -6.33 22.92
CA ILE A 471 -6.62 -5.72 22.02
C ILE A 471 -5.98 -4.50 22.71
N PRO A 472 -4.65 -4.42 22.79
CA PRO A 472 -3.99 -3.34 23.53
C PRO A 472 -4.21 -1.99 22.85
N ARG A 473 -4.57 -0.98 23.64
CA ARG A 473 -4.79 0.42 23.20
C ARG A 473 -3.47 1.18 22.91
N LEU A 474 -2.66 0.60 22.04
CA LEU A 474 -1.47 1.20 21.45
C LEU A 474 -1.89 2.35 20.52
N HIS A 475 -0.97 3.28 20.21
CA HIS A 475 -1.26 4.50 19.43
C HIS A 475 -2.13 4.29 18.18
N LEU A 476 -1.91 3.21 17.42
CA LEU A 476 -2.70 2.88 16.22
C LEU A 476 -4.20 2.63 16.54
N ILE A 477 -4.48 1.88 17.60
CA ILE A 477 -5.83 1.50 18.01
C ILE A 477 -6.53 2.71 18.64
N THR A 478 -5.83 3.47 19.48
CA THR A 478 -6.35 4.72 20.06
C THR A 478 -6.70 5.72 18.96
N SER A 479 -5.82 5.92 17.97
CA SER A 479 -6.10 6.81 16.83
C SER A 479 -7.29 6.35 15.97
N PHE A 480 -7.58 5.04 15.91
CA PHE A 480 -8.77 4.51 15.25
C PHE A 480 -10.05 4.86 16.03
N LEU A 481 -10.02 4.71 17.36
CA LEU A 481 -11.12 5.08 18.24
C LEU A 481 -11.47 6.58 18.17
N ASP A 482 -10.47 7.44 17.92
CA ASP A 482 -10.65 8.89 17.82
C ASP A 482 -11.35 9.35 16.53
N ILE A 483 -11.27 8.58 15.43
CA ILE A 483 -11.77 9.00 14.10
C ILE A 483 -12.99 8.22 13.59
N VAL A 484 -13.26 7.03 14.12
CA VAL A 484 -14.37 6.17 13.66
C VAL A 484 -15.60 6.34 14.56
N PRO A 485 -16.81 6.53 14.00
CA PRO A 485 -18.05 6.59 14.80
C PRO A 485 -18.33 5.23 15.45
N ASP A 486 -18.89 5.24 16.66
CA ASP A 486 -19.22 4.04 17.46
C ASP A 486 -18.05 3.03 17.64
N ALA A 487 -16.81 3.50 17.49
CA ALA A 487 -15.62 2.66 17.46
C ALA A 487 -15.38 1.82 18.72
N GLN A 488 -15.90 2.23 19.87
CA GLN A 488 -15.83 1.41 21.09
C GLN A 488 -16.66 0.13 20.95
N GLN A 489 -17.86 0.19 20.36
CA GLN A 489 -18.65 -1.00 20.07
C GLN A 489 -17.92 -1.90 19.06
N ILE A 490 -17.34 -1.30 18.01
CA ILE A 490 -16.57 -2.02 16.99
C ILE A 490 -15.38 -2.76 17.61
N LEU A 491 -14.71 -2.17 18.60
CA LEU A 491 -13.63 -2.78 19.37
C LEU A 491 -14.14 -3.91 20.28
N ASP A 492 -15.20 -3.68 21.06
CA ASP A 492 -15.76 -4.68 21.99
C ASP A 492 -16.25 -5.95 21.24
N GLU A 493 -16.83 -5.78 20.06
CA GLU A 493 -17.24 -6.87 19.15
C GLU A 493 -16.04 -7.65 18.58
N VAL A 494 -14.94 -6.96 18.26
CA VAL A 494 -13.70 -7.60 17.79
C VAL A 494 -13.00 -8.34 18.94
N ASP A 495 -12.91 -7.76 20.13
CA ASP A 495 -12.38 -8.43 21.32
C ASP A 495 -13.18 -9.70 21.64
N CYS A 496 -14.51 -9.64 21.53
CA CYS A 496 -15.37 -10.82 21.65
C CYS A 496 -15.07 -11.89 20.58
N ALA A 497 -14.95 -11.51 19.31
CA ALA A 497 -14.62 -12.43 18.23
C ALA A 497 -13.23 -13.05 18.36
N VAL A 498 -12.23 -12.30 18.85
CA VAL A 498 -10.87 -12.80 19.12
C VAL A 498 -10.88 -13.77 20.30
N ALA A 499 -11.57 -13.43 21.40
CA ALA A 499 -11.69 -14.30 22.57
C ALA A 499 -12.37 -15.63 22.25
N MET A 500 -13.42 -15.64 21.41
CA MET A 500 -14.07 -16.89 20.99
C MET A 500 -13.16 -17.82 20.16
N CYS A 501 -12.04 -17.33 19.62
CA CYS A 501 -11.12 -18.08 18.76
C CYS A 501 -9.76 -18.38 19.42
N SER A 502 -9.53 -17.95 20.67
CA SER A 502 -8.19 -17.84 21.28
C SER A 502 -7.59 -19.15 21.81
N GLU A 503 -8.36 -20.25 21.86
CA GLU A 503 -8.00 -21.55 22.46
C GLU A 503 -6.57 -22.04 22.13
N LEU A 504 -6.16 -21.91 20.87
CA LEU A 504 -4.83 -22.34 20.40
C LEU A 504 -3.81 -21.20 20.35
N CYS A 505 -4.26 -19.99 20.02
CA CYS A 505 -3.42 -18.79 20.03
C CYS A 505 -4.31 -17.54 20.12
N SER A 506 -3.98 -16.62 21.04
CA SER A 506 -4.65 -15.32 21.12
C SER A 506 -4.03 -14.32 20.16
N LEU A 507 -4.85 -13.64 19.33
CA LEU A 507 -4.38 -12.58 18.44
C LEU A 507 -3.98 -11.32 19.22
N SER A 508 -4.74 -10.96 20.26
CA SER A 508 -4.39 -9.87 21.18
C SER A 508 -3.19 -10.23 22.05
N GLY A 509 -3.15 -11.47 22.58
CA GLY A 509 -2.03 -12.00 23.36
C GLY A 509 -0.70 -11.96 22.61
N ALA A 510 -0.71 -12.27 21.31
CA ALA A 510 0.47 -12.13 20.46
C ALA A 510 1.01 -10.68 20.40
N VAL A 511 0.15 -9.66 20.47
CA VAL A 511 0.59 -8.26 20.53
C VAL A 511 1.27 -7.94 21.86
N TYR A 512 0.78 -8.49 22.99
CA TYR A 512 1.45 -8.36 24.29
C TYR A 512 2.79 -9.09 24.30
N GLU A 513 2.84 -10.35 23.87
CA GLU A 513 4.09 -11.13 23.80
C GLU A 513 5.14 -10.46 22.91
N ASP A 514 4.76 -9.97 21.73
CA ASP A 514 5.69 -9.29 20.81
C ASP A 514 6.14 -7.92 21.36
N LYS A 515 5.30 -7.24 22.16
CA LYS A 515 5.67 -6.01 22.87
C LYS A 515 6.65 -6.29 24.01
N GLU A 516 6.38 -7.28 24.85
CA GLU A 516 7.29 -7.70 25.94
C GLU A 516 8.65 -8.14 25.38
N ARG A 517 8.67 -8.86 24.25
CA ARG A 517 9.91 -9.21 23.53
C ARG A 517 10.66 -7.97 23.04
N LEU A 518 9.96 -6.99 22.47
CA LEU A 518 10.56 -5.74 22.00
C LEU A 518 11.14 -4.90 23.15
N GLU A 519 10.47 -4.88 24.31
CA GLU A 519 10.91 -4.20 25.52
C GLU A 519 12.10 -4.90 26.17
N ALA A 520 12.10 -6.24 26.27
CA ALA A 520 13.22 -7.01 26.83
C ALA A 520 14.53 -6.82 26.04
N VAL A 521 14.47 -6.67 24.71
CA VAL A 521 15.65 -6.38 23.87
C VAL A 521 16.13 -4.91 24.00
N ALA A 522 15.33 -4.02 24.61
CA ALA A 522 15.67 -2.60 24.72
C ALA A 522 16.65 -2.26 25.86
N ASP A 523 16.89 -3.19 26.80
CA ASP A 523 17.77 -2.99 27.97
C ASP A 523 19.25 -3.26 27.66
N ASP A 524 19.58 -4.10 26.67
CA ASP A 524 20.95 -4.45 26.26
C ASP A 524 21.62 -3.37 25.38
N ARG A 525 21.65 -2.13 25.86
CA ARG A 525 22.01 -0.90 25.11
C ARG A 525 23.48 -0.78 24.66
N GLN A 526 24.32 -1.82 24.77
CA GLN A 526 25.78 -1.70 24.60
C GLN A 526 26.45 -2.64 23.59
N SER A 527 25.77 -3.56 22.89
CA SER A 527 26.43 -4.44 21.90
C SER A 527 25.51 -4.99 20.80
N GLN A 528 25.90 -4.80 19.53
CA GLN A 528 25.58 -5.60 18.32
C GLN A 528 24.12 -6.04 18.00
N GLY A 529 23.10 -5.73 18.81
CA GLY A 529 21.73 -6.28 18.70
C GLY A 529 20.73 -5.55 17.80
N SER A 530 21.14 -4.82 16.76
CA SER A 530 20.19 -4.02 15.95
C SER A 530 19.15 -4.89 15.22
N GLY A 531 19.55 -6.04 14.69
CA GLY A 531 18.67 -6.93 13.93
C GLY A 531 17.62 -7.66 14.78
N GLU A 532 17.91 -7.97 16.05
CA GLU A 532 16.96 -8.65 16.93
C GLU A 532 15.80 -7.73 17.33
N ARG A 533 16.11 -6.46 17.65
CA ARG A 533 15.09 -5.46 17.96
C ARG A 533 14.25 -5.07 16.74
N GLU A 534 14.86 -5.02 15.56
CA GLU A 534 14.16 -4.83 14.28
C GLU A 534 13.21 -5.99 13.97
N LEU A 535 13.64 -7.24 14.19
CA LEU A 535 12.80 -8.43 14.03
C LEU A 535 11.62 -8.45 15.03
N ALA A 536 11.87 -8.10 16.29
CA ALA A 536 10.83 -8.01 17.31
C ALA A 536 9.79 -6.93 16.96
N LEU A 537 10.25 -5.75 16.50
CA LEU A 537 9.39 -4.67 16.02
C LEU A 537 8.57 -5.11 14.80
N HIS A 538 9.16 -5.81 13.83
CA HIS A 538 8.44 -6.31 12.66
C HIS A 538 7.28 -7.23 13.04
N ARG A 539 7.51 -8.16 13.98
CA ARG A 539 6.48 -9.07 14.50
C ARG A 539 5.38 -8.33 15.25
N LEU A 540 5.74 -7.42 16.17
CA LEU A 540 4.77 -6.59 16.90
C LEU A 540 3.87 -5.82 15.94
N LEU A 541 4.45 -5.16 14.94
CA LEU A 541 3.72 -4.42 13.93
C LEU A 541 2.83 -5.35 13.08
N GLY A 542 3.28 -6.56 12.75
CA GLY A 542 2.47 -7.56 12.06
C GLY A 542 1.32 -8.13 12.90
N SER A 543 1.50 -8.28 14.21
CA SER A 543 0.47 -8.68 15.17
C SER A 543 -0.57 -7.57 15.37
N LEU A 544 -0.11 -6.33 15.52
CA LEU A 544 -0.94 -5.13 15.63
C LEU A 544 -1.73 -4.86 14.34
N GLU A 545 -1.10 -5.03 13.17
CA GLU A 545 -1.74 -4.88 11.86
C GLU A 545 -2.90 -5.86 11.65
N ARG A 546 -2.78 -7.12 12.10
CA ARG A 546 -3.88 -8.10 12.07
C ARG A 546 -5.08 -7.63 12.89
N CYS A 547 -4.84 -7.07 14.09
CA CYS A 547 -5.89 -6.54 14.95
C CYS A 547 -6.55 -5.29 14.33
N PHE A 548 -5.76 -4.39 13.74
CA PHE A 548 -6.27 -3.21 13.04
C PHE A 548 -7.17 -3.57 11.84
N TYR A 549 -6.82 -4.60 11.08
CA TYR A 549 -7.68 -5.07 9.97
C TYR A 549 -8.96 -5.77 10.44
N LEU A 550 -8.98 -6.41 11.62
CA LEU A 550 -10.24 -6.89 12.21
C LEU A 550 -11.17 -5.72 12.57
N LEU A 551 -10.64 -4.62 13.11
CA LEU A 551 -11.42 -3.39 13.35
C LEU A 551 -11.94 -2.77 12.05
N CYS A 552 -11.09 -2.65 11.02
CA CYS A 552 -11.50 -2.14 9.71
C CYS A 552 -12.56 -3.04 9.05
N PHE A 553 -12.42 -4.37 9.15
CA PHE A 553 -13.40 -5.31 8.62
C PHE A 553 -14.72 -5.25 9.39
N ASN A 554 -14.70 -5.15 10.72
CA ASN A 554 -15.93 -5.01 11.49
C ASN A 554 -16.64 -3.67 11.21
N PHE A 555 -15.89 -2.57 11.07
CA PHE A 555 -16.45 -1.28 10.63
C PHE A 555 -17.09 -1.40 9.23
N TYR A 556 -16.43 -2.08 8.28
CA TYR A 556 -17.01 -2.42 6.99
C TYR A 556 -18.30 -3.25 7.11
N LEU A 557 -18.37 -4.23 8.03
CA LEU A 557 -19.58 -5.02 8.26
C LEU A 557 -20.75 -4.14 8.73
N HIS A 558 -20.54 -3.22 9.68
CA HIS A 558 -21.57 -2.27 10.14
C HIS A 558 -22.22 -1.49 8.99
N GLU A 559 -21.43 -1.08 8.00
CA GLU A 559 -21.97 -0.40 6.81
C GLU A 559 -22.54 -1.34 5.74
N GLN A 560 -21.84 -2.43 5.42
CA GLN A 560 -22.07 -3.19 4.17
C GLN A 560 -22.80 -4.51 4.35
N PHE A 561 -22.90 -5.06 5.57
CA PHE A 561 -23.59 -6.33 5.84
C PHE A 561 -25.07 -6.25 5.42
N ARG A 562 -25.79 -5.21 5.88
CA ARG A 562 -27.19 -4.94 5.51
C ARG A 562 -27.38 -4.52 4.05
N LEU A 563 -26.30 -4.13 3.37
CA LEU A 563 -26.29 -3.79 1.94
C LEU A 563 -25.86 -4.98 1.06
N ALA A 564 -25.86 -6.20 1.59
CA ALA A 564 -25.47 -7.44 0.88
C ALA A 564 -24.08 -7.34 0.20
N PHE A 565 -23.16 -6.61 0.84
CA PHE A 565 -21.81 -6.32 0.35
C PHE A 565 -21.82 -5.66 -1.04
N SER A 566 -22.67 -4.64 -1.20
CA SER A 566 -22.81 -3.86 -2.45
C SER A 566 -21.48 -3.22 -2.91
N LEU A 567 -20.63 -2.84 -1.96
CA LEU A 567 -19.29 -2.32 -2.18
C LEU A 567 -18.24 -3.35 -1.71
N PRO A 568 -17.23 -3.72 -2.53
CA PRO A 568 -16.12 -4.55 -2.08
C PRO A 568 -15.30 -3.86 -0.96
N PHE A 569 -14.69 -4.64 -0.09
CA PHE A 569 -13.82 -4.15 1.00
C PHE A 569 -12.65 -3.33 0.46
N SER A 570 -11.98 -3.75 -0.62
CA SER A 570 -10.85 -2.98 -1.16
C SER A 570 -11.27 -1.59 -1.67
N VAL A 571 -12.44 -1.48 -2.30
CA VAL A 571 -12.99 -0.20 -2.77
C VAL A 571 -13.48 0.64 -1.59
N TRP A 572 -14.03 0.01 -0.55
CA TRP A 572 -14.41 0.68 0.68
C TRP A 572 -13.20 1.23 1.44
N MET A 573 -12.11 0.47 1.58
CA MET A 573 -10.87 0.90 2.23
C MET A 573 -10.23 2.07 1.48
N ARG A 574 -10.26 2.07 0.14
CA ARG A 574 -9.82 3.20 -0.68
C ARG A 574 -10.68 4.46 -0.54
N ARG A 575 -11.94 4.34 -0.08
CA ARG A 575 -12.82 5.48 0.24
C ARG A 575 -12.64 5.99 1.67
N HIS A 576 -11.88 5.28 2.49
CA HIS A 576 -11.50 5.63 3.86
C HIS A 576 -9.97 5.84 3.97
N PRO A 577 -9.38 6.79 3.21
CA PRO A 577 -7.93 7.00 3.13
C PRO A 577 -7.29 7.31 4.49
N GLU A 578 -8.05 7.84 5.45
CA GLU A 578 -7.63 8.05 6.83
C GLU A 578 -7.22 6.75 7.54
N LEU A 579 -7.90 5.62 7.28
CA LEU A 579 -7.52 4.31 7.83
C LEU A 579 -6.15 3.86 7.31
N LEU A 580 -5.89 4.05 6.00
CA LEU A 580 -4.59 3.77 5.40
C LEU A 580 -3.47 4.67 5.95
N ARG A 581 -3.79 5.89 6.40
CA ARG A 581 -2.82 6.79 7.05
C ARG A 581 -2.56 6.46 8.50
N LEU A 582 -3.57 6.04 9.26
CA LEU A 582 -3.35 5.49 10.60
C LEU A 582 -2.38 4.32 10.52
N LEU A 583 -2.63 3.39 9.60
CA LEU A 583 -1.78 2.22 9.35
C LEU A 583 -0.36 2.60 8.90
N ALA A 584 -0.20 3.67 8.11
CA ALA A 584 1.12 4.21 7.77
C ALA A 584 1.88 4.81 8.97
N ARG A 585 1.16 5.25 10.02
CA ARG A 585 1.70 5.76 11.30
C ARG A 585 1.72 4.69 12.39
N SER A 586 1.70 3.40 12.04
CA SER A 586 1.79 2.28 13.00
C SER A 586 3.09 2.26 13.81
N ASP A 587 4.17 2.80 13.23
CA ASP A 587 5.53 2.76 13.76
C ASP A 587 6.08 4.19 13.85
N VAL A 588 5.91 4.79 15.02
CA VAL A 588 6.28 6.18 15.32
C VAL A 588 7.07 6.34 16.61
N SER A 589 7.30 5.24 17.35
CA SER A 589 7.98 5.22 18.64
C SER A 589 9.39 5.81 18.57
N GLU A 590 10.17 5.41 17.57
CA GLU A 590 11.54 5.88 17.37
C GLU A 590 11.64 7.37 17.01
N LEU A 591 10.61 7.89 16.36
CA LEU A 591 10.58 9.29 15.97
C LEU A 591 10.46 10.20 17.20
N TRP A 592 9.83 9.73 18.29
CA TRP A 592 9.75 10.40 19.59
C TRP A 592 10.85 9.99 20.58
N ALA A 593 11.95 9.38 20.12
CA ALA A 593 13.03 8.99 21.02
C ALA A 593 13.73 10.22 21.67
N PRO A 594 14.20 10.13 22.94
CA PRO A 594 14.57 11.29 23.74
C PRO A 594 15.72 12.14 23.17
N VAL A 595 15.70 13.45 23.45
CA VAL A 595 16.71 14.41 22.94
C VAL A 595 18.11 14.15 23.50
N GLU A 596 18.21 13.51 24.67
CA GLU A 596 19.43 13.06 25.33
C GLU A 596 20.24 12.09 24.48
N LEU A 597 19.66 11.47 23.46
CA LEU A 597 20.41 10.65 22.49
C LEU A 597 21.51 11.47 21.78
N ILE A 598 21.40 12.79 21.69
CA ILE A 598 22.46 13.68 21.19
C ILE A 598 23.61 13.79 22.21
N THR A 599 23.31 14.03 23.49
CA THR A 599 24.33 14.20 24.54
C THR A 599 24.98 12.88 24.96
N ALA A 600 24.24 11.77 24.88
CA ALA A 600 24.76 10.41 24.96
C ALA A 600 25.58 10.00 23.71
N GLY A 601 25.66 10.87 22.69
CA GLY A 601 26.42 10.62 21.47
C GLY A 601 25.92 9.38 20.70
N THR A 602 24.62 9.10 20.71
CA THR A 602 23.98 8.07 19.87
C THR A 602 23.52 8.68 18.54
N ARG A 603 22.83 9.82 18.63
CA ARG A 603 22.52 10.71 17.51
C ARG A 603 23.59 11.80 17.39
N ILE A 604 23.66 12.44 16.24
CA ILE A 604 24.58 13.53 15.92
C ILE A 604 23.80 14.76 15.42
N LEU A 605 24.41 15.95 15.54
CA LEU A 605 23.89 17.16 14.89
C LEU A 605 24.55 17.31 13.51
N VAL A 606 23.77 17.54 12.47
CA VAL A 606 24.30 17.77 11.11
C VAL A 606 23.84 19.14 10.64
N ALA A 607 24.78 19.95 10.15
CA ALA A 607 24.49 21.26 9.58
C ALA A 607 23.56 21.10 8.36
N ASP A 608 22.53 21.94 8.25
CA ASP A 608 21.68 21.94 7.06
C ASP A 608 22.43 22.51 5.84
N ASP A 609 23.28 23.51 6.09
CA ASP A 609 24.05 24.22 5.09
C ASP A 609 25.31 23.43 4.69
N HIS A 610 25.41 23.11 3.40
CA HIS A 610 26.49 22.34 2.79
C HIS A 610 26.81 22.86 1.38
N VAL A 611 28.01 22.58 0.87
CA VAL A 611 28.55 23.14 -0.39
C VAL A 611 27.58 23.06 -1.58
N ASP A 612 26.94 21.90 -1.78
CA ASP A 612 26.05 21.66 -2.93
C ASP A 612 24.60 22.13 -2.73
N LEU A 613 24.28 22.77 -1.59
CA LEU A 613 22.91 23.17 -1.28
C LEU A 613 22.40 24.33 -2.16
N ASP A 614 23.22 25.35 -2.39
CA ASP A 614 22.81 26.60 -3.05
C ASP A 614 22.85 26.52 -4.58
N VAL A 615 22.03 25.62 -5.10
CA VAL A 615 21.84 25.36 -6.53
C VAL A 615 21.49 26.63 -7.32
N MET A 616 20.68 27.53 -6.75
CA MET A 616 20.30 28.80 -7.39
C MET A 616 21.34 29.93 -7.19
N SER A 617 22.46 29.65 -6.51
CA SER A 617 23.54 30.62 -6.23
C SER A 617 23.08 31.90 -5.50
N SER A 618 21.98 31.84 -4.75
CA SER A 618 21.37 33.01 -4.11
C SER A 618 22.05 33.41 -2.80
N LYS A 619 22.81 32.53 -2.16
CA LYS A 619 23.40 32.71 -0.82
C LYS A 619 24.32 33.91 -0.76
N ARG A 620 25.00 34.24 -1.87
CA ARG A 620 25.87 35.42 -1.97
C ARG A 620 25.11 36.75 -1.96
N GLU A 621 23.90 36.80 -2.50
CA GLU A 621 23.08 38.02 -2.55
C GLU A 621 22.12 38.11 -1.36
N MET A 622 21.53 36.97 -0.96
CA MET A 622 20.41 36.92 -0.03
C MET A 622 20.77 36.36 1.36
N HIS A 623 22.01 35.92 1.58
CA HIS A 623 22.49 35.27 2.81
C HIS A 623 21.74 33.95 3.15
N VAL A 624 21.03 33.36 2.17
CA VAL A 624 20.36 32.06 2.27
C VAL A 624 20.35 31.36 0.90
N ALA A 625 20.43 30.03 0.93
CA ALA A 625 20.43 29.19 -0.26
C ALA A 625 19.04 29.09 -0.93
N ASN A 626 19.01 28.92 -2.25
CA ASN A 626 17.80 28.68 -3.06
C ASN A 626 16.65 29.70 -2.88
N PHE A 627 16.97 30.95 -2.56
CA PHE A 627 16.02 32.06 -2.52
C PHE A 627 15.53 32.41 -3.92
N ARG A 628 14.21 32.45 -4.09
CA ARG A 628 13.52 32.87 -5.31
C ARG A 628 12.18 33.53 -5.01
N ARG A 629 11.63 34.21 -6.01
CA ARG A 629 10.33 34.90 -5.97
C ARG A 629 9.49 34.50 -7.18
N VAL A 630 8.18 34.43 -7.03
CA VAL A 630 7.28 34.26 -8.18
C VAL A 630 7.12 35.62 -8.88
N PRO A 631 7.25 35.71 -10.22
CA PRO A 631 7.01 36.95 -10.95
C PRO A 631 5.61 37.52 -10.70
N LYS A 632 5.52 38.83 -10.42
CA LYS A 632 4.28 39.59 -10.20
C LYS A 632 3.40 39.16 -9.01
N LEU A 633 3.84 38.20 -8.18
CA LEU A 633 3.09 37.72 -7.00
C LEU A 633 3.92 37.86 -5.71
N PRO A 634 3.28 38.07 -4.54
CA PRO A 634 3.96 38.23 -3.25
C PRO A 634 4.34 36.87 -2.64
N VAL A 635 4.95 35.98 -3.44
CA VAL A 635 5.26 34.59 -3.08
C VAL A 635 6.76 34.33 -3.21
N TYR A 636 7.38 33.83 -2.15
CA TYR A 636 8.81 33.66 -2.01
C TYR A 636 9.15 32.28 -1.45
N GLY A 637 10.30 31.73 -1.83
CA GLY A 637 10.78 30.44 -1.35
C GLY A 637 12.29 30.43 -1.13
N MET A 638 12.76 29.73 -0.10
CA MET A 638 14.18 29.59 0.25
C MET A 638 14.48 28.27 0.97
N ALA A 639 15.76 27.94 1.14
CA ALA A 639 16.23 26.93 2.09
C ALA A 639 16.09 27.41 3.56
N GLN A 640 16.51 26.59 4.51
CA GLN A 640 16.49 26.94 5.93
C GLN A 640 17.43 28.14 6.18
N PRO A 641 16.92 29.30 6.66
CA PRO A 641 17.77 30.45 6.94
C PRO A 641 18.42 30.35 8.33
N SER A 642 19.59 30.97 8.46
CA SER A 642 20.13 31.41 9.75
C SER A 642 19.40 32.67 10.26
N SER A 643 19.68 33.09 11.49
CA SER A 643 19.16 34.33 12.05
C SER A 643 19.57 35.58 11.24
N GLU A 644 20.81 35.61 10.72
CA GLU A 644 21.30 36.65 9.82
C GLU A 644 20.58 36.62 8.46
N GLY A 645 20.53 35.45 7.81
CA GLY A 645 19.90 35.29 6.50
C GLY A 645 18.42 35.65 6.51
N LEU A 646 17.69 35.26 7.55
CA LEU A 646 16.29 35.63 7.73
C LEU A 646 16.13 37.15 7.93
N SER A 647 16.97 37.79 8.74
CA SER A 647 16.94 39.25 8.93
C SER A 647 17.17 40.01 7.63
N HIS A 648 18.10 39.53 6.80
CA HIS A 648 18.39 40.10 5.48
C HIS A 648 17.21 39.93 4.51
N VAL A 649 16.63 38.73 4.42
CA VAL A 649 15.44 38.45 3.59
C VAL A 649 14.24 39.30 4.03
N LEU A 650 13.97 39.44 5.33
CA LEU A 650 12.87 40.26 5.82
C LEU A 650 13.07 41.75 5.48
N SER A 651 14.30 42.26 5.62
CA SER A 651 14.66 43.62 5.21
C SER A 651 14.45 43.86 3.71
N TYR A 652 14.73 42.85 2.86
CA TYR A 652 14.44 42.89 1.43
C TYR A 652 12.93 42.92 1.13
N LEU A 653 12.11 42.15 1.87
CA LEU A 653 10.66 42.05 1.67
C LEU A 653 9.90 43.29 2.19
N THR A 654 10.33 43.88 3.31
CA THR A 654 9.68 45.09 3.86
C THR A 654 10.30 46.39 3.36
N GLY A 655 11.40 46.33 2.59
CA GLY A 655 12.06 47.50 2.01
C GLY A 655 11.25 48.18 0.90
N GLU A 656 11.58 49.44 0.60
CA GLU A 656 10.81 50.35 -0.29
C GLU A 656 10.45 49.77 -1.67
N ARG A 657 11.27 48.85 -2.22
CA ARG A 657 11.05 48.21 -3.54
C ARG A 657 9.97 47.13 -3.55
N ARG A 658 9.56 46.65 -2.37
CA ARG A 658 8.60 45.54 -2.18
C ARG A 658 7.41 46.00 -1.34
N ALA A 659 7.68 46.72 -0.25
CA ALA A 659 6.69 47.38 0.59
C ALA A 659 5.54 46.46 1.05
N HIS A 660 5.82 45.18 1.31
CA HIS A 660 4.85 44.27 1.91
C HIS A 660 4.54 44.71 3.35
N GLY A 661 3.26 44.91 3.68
CA GLY A 661 2.85 45.32 5.03
C GLY A 661 3.22 44.27 6.08
N ALA A 662 2.89 43.01 5.80
CA ALA A 662 3.20 41.85 6.63
C ALA A 662 3.97 40.76 5.87
N VAL A 663 4.64 39.87 6.61
CA VAL A 663 5.28 38.67 6.06
C VAL A 663 4.83 37.45 6.85
N ALA A 664 4.16 36.52 6.18
CA ALA A 664 3.88 35.18 6.70
C ALA A 664 5.06 34.27 6.36
N SER A 665 5.95 34.06 7.33
CA SER A 665 7.06 33.12 7.25
C SER A 665 6.59 31.72 7.62
N VAL A 666 6.67 30.78 6.69
CA VAL A 666 6.11 29.43 6.79
C VAL A 666 7.22 28.40 6.73
N ASN A 667 7.49 27.76 7.86
CA ASN A 667 8.45 26.66 7.97
C ASN A 667 7.76 25.32 7.69
N LEU A 668 8.16 24.68 6.60
CA LEU A 668 7.58 23.44 6.07
C LEU A 668 8.25 22.16 6.61
N ARG A 669 9.05 22.27 7.68
CA ARG A 669 9.86 21.17 8.23
C ARG A 669 9.13 20.41 9.34
N GLY A 670 9.09 19.08 9.18
CA GLY A 670 8.72 18.14 10.25
C GLY A 670 9.93 17.67 11.07
N GLU A 671 11.14 18.05 10.66
CA GLU A 671 12.37 17.82 11.40
C GLU A 671 12.55 18.85 12.54
N VAL A 672 13.17 18.43 13.63
CA VAL A 672 13.63 19.29 14.73
C VAL A 672 14.86 20.08 14.31
N VAL A 673 14.86 21.40 14.40
CA VAL A 673 15.96 22.29 13.96
C VAL A 673 16.46 23.15 15.11
N LEU A 674 17.77 23.39 15.16
CA LEU A 674 18.41 24.26 16.14
C LEU A 674 19.39 25.21 15.42
N GLU A 675 19.24 26.52 15.57
CA GLU A 675 20.24 27.50 15.12
C GLU A 675 21.34 27.63 16.17
N ALA A 676 22.59 27.58 15.76
CA ALA A 676 23.73 27.89 16.62
C ALA A 676 24.94 28.35 15.80
N SER A 677 25.67 29.33 16.31
CA SER A 677 26.89 29.84 15.67
C SER A 677 26.68 30.23 14.19
N GLY A 678 25.51 30.79 13.86
CA GLY A 678 25.17 31.26 12.50
C GLY A 678 24.78 30.15 11.51
N ASN A 679 24.70 28.89 11.96
CA ASN A 679 24.34 27.72 11.16
C ASN A 679 23.10 27.06 11.77
N THR A 680 22.26 26.42 10.96
CA THR A 680 21.19 25.55 11.48
C THR A 680 21.62 24.08 11.46
N TYR A 681 21.26 23.35 12.51
CA TYR A 681 21.59 21.95 12.72
C TYR A 681 20.31 21.13 12.90
N THR A 682 20.34 19.91 12.37
CA THR A 682 19.24 18.94 12.48
C THR A 682 19.77 17.62 13.05
N PRO A 683 19.09 16.98 14.02
CA PRO A 683 19.43 15.64 14.50
C PRO A 683 19.40 14.57 13.40
N ARG A 684 20.35 13.63 13.48
CA ARG A 684 20.50 12.46 12.59
C ARG A 684 21.00 11.25 13.36
N GLU A 685 20.69 10.05 12.87
CA GLU A 685 21.33 8.81 13.35
C GLU A 685 22.77 8.74 12.84
N ARG A 686 23.75 8.38 13.69
CA ARG A 686 25.16 8.33 13.27
C ARG A 686 25.41 7.37 12.09
N ALA A 687 24.65 6.27 12.02
CA ALA A 687 24.77 5.29 10.93
C ALA A 687 24.20 5.78 9.58
N GLN A 688 23.40 6.85 9.59
CA GLN A 688 22.71 7.38 8.40
C GLN A 688 22.67 8.93 8.46
N PRO A 689 23.82 9.62 8.38
CA PRO A 689 23.90 11.08 8.58
C PRO A 689 23.05 11.88 7.57
N HIS A 690 22.80 11.33 6.38
CA HIS A 690 21.99 11.99 5.34
C HIS A 690 20.47 11.72 5.47
N THR A 691 20.04 10.76 6.30
CA THR A 691 18.61 10.39 6.44
C THR A 691 17.92 11.27 7.47
N ALA A 692 16.88 12.00 7.05
CA ALA A 692 16.17 12.90 7.95
C ALA A 692 15.26 12.18 8.95
N ILE A 693 15.35 12.56 10.22
CA ILE A 693 14.40 12.19 11.27
C ILE A 693 13.26 13.23 11.24
N VAL A 694 12.06 12.78 10.91
CA VAL A 694 10.85 13.63 10.75
C VAL A 694 9.87 13.25 11.85
N LEU A 695 9.50 14.21 12.71
CA LEU A 695 8.52 13.95 13.77
C LEU A 695 7.11 13.79 13.16
N PRO A 696 6.36 12.73 13.50
CA PRO A 696 5.00 12.50 13.05
C PRO A 696 4.03 13.28 13.95
N ALA A 697 4.29 14.57 14.13
CA ALA A 697 3.50 15.46 14.98
C ALA A 697 2.10 15.66 14.37
N SER A 698 1.08 15.44 15.20
CA SER A 698 -0.30 15.78 14.83
C SER A 698 -0.54 17.29 14.94
N ASN A 699 0.20 17.98 15.81
CA ASN A 699 0.13 19.43 16.01
C ASN A 699 1.54 20.07 15.96
N PRO A 700 1.77 21.19 15.25
CA PRO A 700 3.11 21.77 15.06
C PRO A 700 3.84 22.14 16.35
N GLU A 701 3.10 22.54 17.38
CA GLU A 701 3.62 22.88 18.72
C GLU A 701 4.36 21.71 19.38
N GLN A 702 4.05 20.46 19.01
CA GLN A 702 4.79 19.29 19.51
C GLN A 702 6.24 19.27 18.97
N ILE A 703 6.48 19.81 17.78
CA ILE A 703 7.83 19.93 17.20
C ILE A 703 8.57 21.07 17.88
N ASP A 704 7.92 22.22 18.04
CA ASP A 704 8.49 23.40 18.70
C ASP A 704 8.83 23.10 20.19
N GLU A 705 8.07 22.22 20.84
CA GLU A 705 8.37 21.69 22.18
C GLU A 705 9.64 20.83 22.20
N VAL A 706 9.77 19.85 21.29
CA VAL A 706 11.00 19.02 21.18
C VAL A 706 12.21 19.86 20.77
N GLU A 707 12.04 20.93 19.97
CA GLU A 707 13.10 21.90 19.69
C GLU A 707 13.53 22.67 20.95
N ARG A 708 12.59 23.00 21.84
CA ARG A 708 12.88 23.63 23.14
C ARG A 708 13.58 22.68 24.11
N GLU A 709 13.18 21.41 24.14
CA GLU A 709 13.86 20.35 24.91
C GLU A 709 15.29 20.13 24.37
N LEU A 710 15.47 19.99 23.06
CA LEU A 710 16.78 19.85 22.42
C LEU A 710 17.67 21.06 22.73
N LYS A 711 17.16 22.29 22.64
CA LYS A 711 17.87 23.51 23.03
C LYS A 711 18.36 23.42 24.48
N ALA A 712 17.49 23.04 25.42
CA ALA A 712 17.86 22.90 26.83
C ALA A 712 18.91 21.81 27.04
N CYS A 713 18.74 20.65 26.39
CA CYS A 713 19.66 19.51 26.46
C CYS A 713 21.07 19.86 25.92
N VAL A 714 21.13 20.54 24.77
CA VAL A 714 22.38 20.99 24.14
C VAL A 714 23.10 22.06 24.98
N LEU A 715 22.37 23.00 25.58
CA LEU A 715 22.96 24.03 26.46
C LEU A 715 23.40 23.48 27.82
N ALA A 716 22.76 22.43 28.32
CA ALA A 716 23.13 21.75 29.56
C ALA A 716 24.30 20.77 29.39
N ALA A 717 24.69 20.44 28.15
CA ALA A 717 25.77 19.50 27.88
C ALA A 717 27.11 20.02 28.45
N PRO A 718 27.80 19.27 29.32
CA PRO A 718 28.98 19.76 30.05
C PRO A 718 30.27 19.83 29.20
N GLY A 719 30.18 19.64 27.88
CA GLY A 719 31.33 19.46 27.01
C GLY A 719 31.04 19.73 25.54
N TRP A 720 31.89 19.19 24.67
CA TRP A 720 31.77 19.37 23.23
C TRP A 720 30.91 18.27 22.63
N LEU A 721 30.00 18.63 21.71
CA LEU A 721 29.15 17.69 21.00
C LEU A 721 29.70 17.41 19.59
N GLU A 722 29.41 16.22 19.09
CA GLU A 722 29.71 15.83 17.71
C GLU A 722 28.73 16.53 16.75
N ALA A 723 29.30 17.31 15.82
CA ALA A 723 28.56 18.02 14.79
C ALA A 723 29.20 17.77 13.43
N TRP A 724 28.41 17.51 12.39
CA TRP A 724 28.90 17.28 11.03
C TRP A 724 28.56 18.47 10.13
N GLN A 725 29.46 18.80 9.21
CA GLN A 725 29.30 19.86 8.22
C GLN A 725 30.14 19.49 7.00
N ASP A 726 29.54 19.51 5.80
CA ASP A 726 30.21 19.09 4.54
C ASP A 726 30.85 17.69 4.61
N ASP A 727 30.15 16.75 5.26
CA ASP A 727 30.60 15.39 5.61
C ASP A 727 31.88 15.31 6.46
N GLU A 728 32.41 16.44 6.92
CA GLU A 728 33.48 16.51 7.90
C GLU A 728 32.94 16.44 9.33
N LYS A 729 33.50 15.52 10.11
CA LYS A 729 33.24 15.41 11.55
C LYS A 729 33.93 16.54 12.30
N GLN A 730 33.14 17.38 12.96
CA GLN A 730 33.59 18.46 13.83
C GLN A 730 33.14 18.21 15.27
N VAL A 731 33.80 18.88 16.20
CA VAL A 731 33.51 18.82 17.64
C VAL A 731 33.26 20.26 18.08
N LYS A 732 32.02 20.58 18.44
CA LYS A 732 31.55 21.96 18.67
C LYS A 732 30.98 22.14 20.08
N ALA A 733 31.35 23.24 20.74
CA ALA A 733 30.81 23.65 22.03
C ALA A 733 29.67 24.66 21.81
N PHE A 734 28.43 24.19 21.89
CA PHE A 734 27.22 24.96 21.63
C PHE A 734 26.88 25.89 22.81
N ARG A 735 27.62 26.99 22.95
CA ARG A 735 27.46 27.96 24.07
C ARG A 735 26.20 28.83 23.99
N ALA A 736 25.65 29.00 22.79
CA ALA A 736 24.42 29.70 22.53
C ALA A 736 23.76 29.07 21.29
N CYS A 737 22.45 28.87 21.39
CA CYS A 737 21.63 28.33 20.32
C CYS A 737 20.18 28.80 20.50
N GLU A 738 19.38 28.73 19.45
CA GLU A 738 17.98 29.18 19.43
C GLU A 738 17.11 28.30 18.53
N THR A 739 15.82 28.16 18.85
CA THR A 739 14.89 27.43 17.99
C THR A 739 14.44 28.31 16.81
N PRO A 740 13.99 27.75 15.67
CA PRO A 740 13.37 28.53 14.60
C PRO A 740 12.28 29.49 15.08
N ALA A 741 11.42 29.03 16.00
CA ALA A 741 10.39 29.87 16.63
C ALA A 741 11.01 31.02 17.46
N GLY A 742 12.07 30.75 18.24
CA GLY A 742 12.80 31.75 19.03
C GLY A 742 13.50 32.83 18.18
N VAL A 743 14.09 32.43 17.04
CA VAL A 743 14.68 33.37 16.07
C VAL A 743 13.60 34.29 15.49
N HIS A 744 12.47 33.74 15.03
CA HIS A 744 11.36 34.54 14.50
C HIS A 744 10.74 35.45 15.58
N ALA A 745 10.55 34.95 16.81
CA ALA A 745 10.03 35.76 17.92
C ALA A 745 10.97 36.92 18.29
N THR A 746 12.29 36.73 18.15
CA THR A 746 13.28 37.77 18.37
C THR A 746 13.20 38.84 17.28
N LEU A 747 13.23 38.45 16.00
CA LEU A 747 13.13 39.37 14.85
C LEU A 747 11.79 40.13 14.80
N ARG A 748 10.68 39.46 15.17
CA ARG A 748 9.36 40.11 15.30
C ARG A 748 9.37 41.20 16.37
N ARG A 749 10.08 40.99 17.49
CA ARG A 749 10.12 41.93 18.62
C ARG A 749 11.09 43.09 18.38
N SER A 750 12.15 42.90 17.58
CA SER A 750 13.21 43.90 17.38
C SER A 750 13.09 44.73 16.10
N LEU A 751 12.77 44.10 14.96
CA LEU A 751 12.92 44.70 13.63
C LEU A 751 11.65 44.64 12.77
N HIS A 752 10.86 43.57 12.87
CA HIS A 752 9.72 43.33 11.96
C HIS A 752 8.43 42.99 12.73
N PRO A 753 7.72 43.98 13.34
CA PRO A 753 6.52 43.73 14.15
C PRO A 753 5.40 42.96 13.44
N GLN A 754 5.32 43.07 12.11
CA GLN A 754 4.32 42.40 11.27
C GLN A 754 4.77 41.01 10.76
N LEU A 755 5.94 40.50 11.19
CA LEU A 755 6.38 39.14 10.90
C LEU A 755 5.49 38.13 11.64
N ARG A 756 4.86 37.22 10.90
CA ARG A 756 4.11 36.08 11.45
C ARG A 756 4.86 34.80 11.13
N TYR A 757 5.04 33.93 12.12
CA TYR A 757 5.70 32.63 11.95
C TYR A 757 4.67 31.51 12.04
N HIS A 758 4.71 30.59 11.09
CA HIS A 758 3.84 29.42 11.04
C HIS A 758 4.69 28.17 10.78
N ARG A 759 4.41 27.10 11.53
CA ARG A 759 5.03 25.78 11.36
C ARG A 759 4.01 24.86 10.70
N LEU A 760 4.22 24.47 9.45
CA LEU A 760 3.30 23.62 8.66
C LEU A 760 4.10 22.45 8.05
N PRO A 761 4.38 21.39 8.82
CA PRO A 761 5.28 20.32 8.40
C PRO A 761 4.71 19.56 7.20
N LEU A 762 5.38 19.66 6.03
CA LEU A 762 5.04 18.89 4.84
C LEU A 762 5.98 17.67 4.72
N PRO A 763 5.51 16.52 4.22
CA PRO A 763 6.36 15.36 4.00
C PRO A 763 7.42 15.67 2.93
N ASP A 764 8.67 15.27 3.16
CA ASP A 764 9.67 15.33 2.09
C ASP A 764 9.52 14.14 1.13
N GLY A 765 9.88 14.34 -0.13
CA GLY A 765 9.69 13.36 -1.21
C GLY A 765 8.23 13.13 -1.64
N ALA A 766 7.30 12.93 -0.70
CA ALA A 766 5.90 12.58 -0.95
C ALA A 766 4.96 13.76 -1.23
N ALA A 767 3.73 13.46 -1.64
CA ALA A 767 2.65 14.44 -1.74
C ALA A 767 2.17 14.89 -0.33
N PRO A 768 1.85 16.18 -0.13
CA PRO A 768 1.10 16.62 1.05
C PRO A 768 -0.19 15.81 1.21
N SER A 769 -0.63 15.60 2.45
CA SER A 769 -1.97 15.09 2.74
C SER A 769 -3.03 16.14 2.41
N GLU A 770 -4.30 15.75 2.30
CA GLU A 770 -5.36 16.73 2.07
C GLU A 770 -5.51 17.68 3.25
N GLN A 771 -5.27 17.21 4.48
CA GLN A 771 -5.22 18.06 5.68
C GLN A 771 -4.06 19.09 5.64
N ASP A 772 -2.99 18.83 4.90
CA ASP A 772 -1.94 19.83 4.67
C ASP A 772 -2.40 20.94 3.73
N PHE A 773 -3.17 20.59 2.69
CA PHE A 773 -3.78 21.57 1.79
C PHE A 773 -4.86 22.40 2.49
N ASP A 774 -5.65 21.81 3.41
CA ASP A 774 -6.58 22.54 4.27
C ASP A 774 -5.83 23.60 5.11
N ARG A 775 -4.78 23.19 5.84
CA ARG A 775 -3.97 24.08 6.67
C ARG A 775 -3.27 25.19 5.87
N LEU A 776 -2.84 24.89 4.63
CA LEU A 776 -2.31 25.90 3.72
C LEU A 776 -3.39 26.89 3.29
N LEU A 777 -4.56 26.42 2.86
CA LEU A 777 -5.66 27.27 2.43
C LEU A 777 -6.17 28.19 3.55
N ASP A 778 -6.34 27.66 4.76
CA ASP A 778 -6.75 28.45 5.93
C ASP A 778 -5.71 29.51 6.27
N LEU A 779 -4.41 29.18 6.23
CA LEU A 779 -3.34 30.15 6.39
C LEU A 779 -3.43 31.26 5.32
N PHE A 780 -3.68 30.92 4.06
CA PHE A 780 -3.78 31.92 2.98
C PHE A 780 -5.00 32.83 3.17
N LYS A 781 -6.17 32.25 3.48
CA LYS A 781 -7.41 32.99 3.78
C LYS A 781 -7.20 33.98 4.94
N VAL A 782 -6.69 33.51 6.08
CA VAL A 782 -6.46 34.34 7.27
C VAL A 782 -5.43 35.43 6.99
N THR A 783 -4.31 35.10 6.33
CA THR A 783 -3.25 36.06 6.04
C THR A 783 -3.74 37.22 5.17
N LEU A 784 -4.47 36.93 4.09
CA LEU A 784 -5.00 37.97 3.18
C LEU A 784 -6.19 38.75 3.76
N ALA A 785 -6.99 38.13 4.64
CA ALA A 785 -8.08 38.81 5.32
C ALA A 785 -7.56 39.85 6.35
N GLU A 786 -6.41 39.57 6.97
CA GLU A 786 -5.79 40.48 7.94
C GLU A 786 -4.88 41.54 7.29
N GLU A 787 -4.17 41.21 6.20
CA GLU A 787 -3.31 42.15 5.47
C GLU A 787 -3.22 41.77 3.98
N ALA A 788 -3.92 42.52 3.13
CA ALA A 788 -4.01 42.24 1.69
C ALA A 788 -2.68 42.41 0.92
N SER A 789 -1.70 43.16 1.46
CA SER A 789 -0.37 43.33 0.87
C SER A 789 0.67 42.31 1.35
N ALA A 790 0.27 41.34 2.18
CA ALA A 790 1.17 40.39 2.83
C ALA A 790 1.95 39.52 1.83
N ALA A 791 3.21 39.23 2.18
CA ALA A 791 4.04 38.26 1.47
C ALA A 791 4.04 36.89 2.15
N PHE A 792 3.98 35.84 1.34
CA PHE A 792 4.19 34.46 1.78
C PHE A 792 5.64 34.06 1.53
N LEU A 793 6.35 33.68 2.59
CA LEU A 793 7.75 33.28 2.55
C LEU A 793 7.88 31.84 3.03
N PHE A 794 8.13 30.91 2.11
CA PHE A 794 8.22 29.48 2.41
C PHE A 794 9.68 29.02 2.58
N SER A 795 9.94 28.26 3.64
CA SER A 795 11.24 27.62 3.87
C SER A 795 11.10 26.13 4.20
N CYS A 796 12.01 25.31 3.69
CA CYS A 796 12.23 23.93 4.13
C CYS A 796 13.74 23.66 4.23
N HIS A 797 14.17 22.43 4.51
CA HIS A 797 15.60 22.07 4.60
C HIS A 797 16.42 22.61 3.41
N SER A 798 16.04 22.27 2.16
CA SER A 798 16.80 22.64 0.95
C SER A 798 16.18 23.75 0.09
N GLY A 799 14.96 24.18 0.36
CA GLY A 799 14.24 25.16 -0.48
C GLY A 799 13.72 24.62 -1.82
N GLY A 800 13.93 23.33 -2.11
CA GLY A 800 13.43 22.66 -3.31
C GLY A 800 12.02 22.09 -3.11
N SER A 801 11.92 20.75 -3.13
CA SER A 801 10.71 19.91 -3.04
C SER A 801 9.51 20.50 -2.28
N ARG A 802 9.61 20.69 -0.96
CA ARG A 802 8.50 21.13 -0.10
C ARG A 802 8.11 22.59 -0.38
N THR A 803 9.09 23.48 -0.45
CA THR A 803 8.93 24.91 -0.79
C THR A 803 8.25 25.12 -2.13
N THR A 804 8.70 24.46 -3.21
CA THR A 804 8.07 24.52 -4.54
C THR A 804 6.59 24.11 -4.50
N THR A 805 6.25 23.10 -3.69
CA THR A 805 4.87 22.61 -3.57
C THR A 805 3.96 23.64 -2.90
N ALA A 806 4.40 24.22 -1.78
CA ALA A 806 3.64 25.25 -1.08
C ALA A 806 3.52 26.55 -1.90
N MET A 807 4.60 26.97 -2.58
CA MET A 807 4.57 28.10 -3.50
C MET A 807 3.56 27.89 -4.63
N ALA A 808 3.56 26.73 -5.30
CA ALA A 808 2.61 26.42 -6.37
C ALA A 808 1.14 26.44 -5.87
N ALA A 809 0.87 25.83 -4.70
CA ALA A 809 -0.45 25.88 -4.09
C ALA A 809 -0.90 27.32 -3.76
N THR A 810 0.03 28.18 -3.32
CA THR A 810 -0.23 29.61 -3.04
C THR A 810 -0.50 30.39 -4.34
N VAL A 811 0.26 30.14 -5.40
CA VAL A 811 0.07 30.78 -6.71
C VAL A 811 -1.30 30.47 -7.29
N LEU A 812 -1.71 29.19 -7.26
CA LEU A 812 -3.04 28.75 -7.70
C LEU A 812 -4.15 29.46 -6.91
N PHE A 813 -4.06 29.49 -5.58
CA PHE A 813 -5.01 30.22 -4.73
C PHE A 813 -5.05 31.72 -5.05
N LEU A 814 -3.89 32.37 -5.24
CA LEU A 814 -3.82 33.79 -5.58
C LEU A 814 -4.37 34.11 -6.98
N TRP A 815 -4.24 33.23 -7.97
CA TRP A 815 -4.92 33.37 -9.27
C TRP A 815 -6.42 33.14 -9.16
N HIS A 816 -6.87 32.28 -8.25
CA HIS A 816 -8.28 32.16 -7.94
C HIS A 816 -8.88 33.43 -7.33
N VAL A 817 -8.13 34.12 -6.46
CA VAL A 817 -8.56 35.40 -5.87
C VAL A 817 -8.46 36.58 -6.86
N ASN A 818 -7.35 36.69 -7.58
CA ASN A 818 -7.03 37.89 -8.39
C ASN A 818 -7.33 37.76 -9.89
N GLY A 819 -7.66 36.56 -10.36
CA GLY A 819 -7.76 36.22 -11.78
C GLY A 819 -6.50 35.52 -12.31
N PHE A 820 -6.69 34.64 -13.28
CA PHE A 820 -5.60 33.95 -13.99
C PHE A 820 -4.93 34.88 -15.01
N PRO A 821 -3.63 34.68 -15.31
CA PRO A 821 -2.94 35.44 -16.35
C PRO A 821 -3.54 35.14 -17.74
N VAL A 822 -3.79 36.20 -18.52
CA VAL A 822 -4.39 36.10 -19.86
C VAL A 822 -3.38 35.55 -20.89
N ASP A 823 -2.11 35.93 -20.74
CA ASP A 823 -0.99 35.40 -21.52
C ASP A 823 -0.25 34.36 -20.66
N THR A 824 -0.56 33.07 -20.85
CA THR A 824 0.40 32.02 -20.51
C THR A 824 1.44 31.97 -21.64
N GLU A 825 2.71 32.21 -21.30
CA GLU A 825 3.83 32.05 -22.24
C GLU A 825 3.89 30.60 -22.80
N GLU A 826 4.71 30.38 -23.84
CA GLU A 826 4.89 29.05 -24.42
C GLU A 826 5.24 28.02 -23.32
N GLU A 827 4.46 26.94 -23.26
CA GLU A 827 4.61 25.87 -22.25
C GLU A 827 6.09 25.46 -22.13
N MET A 828 6.67 25.58 -20.92
CA MET A 828 8.05 25.15 -20.76
C MET A 828 8.17 23.63 -20.96
N VAL A 829 9.14 23.23 -21.77
CA VAL A 829 9.42 21.84 -22.16
C VAL A 829 10.93 21.67 -22.34
N SER A 830 11.50 20.61 -21.78
CA SER A 830 12.89 20.21 -22.03
C SER A 830 12.96 19.11 -23.11
N VAL A 831 14.10 18.98 -23.77
CA VAL A 831 14.36 17.98 -24.82
C VAL A 831 15.70 17.26 -24.59
N PRO A 832 15.82 15.96 -24.94
CA PRO A 832 14.77 15.05 -25.43
C PRO A 832 13.72 14.74 -24.35
N ASP A 833 12.71 13.94 -24.70
CA ASP A 833 11.65 13.45 -23.78
C ASP A 833 10.49 14.42 -23.44
N ALA A 834 10.26 15.42 -24.29
CA ALA A 834 9.19 16.44 -24.23
C ALA A 834 7.82 15.96 -23.69
N LYS A 835 7.34 14.76 -24.06
CA LYS A 835 6.07 14.16 -23.56
C LYS A 835 6.01 14.18 -22.02
N TYR A 836 7.07 13.71 -21.36
CA TYR A 836 7.08 13.53 -19.91
C TYR A 836 7.33 14.84 -19.18
N THR A 837 7.99 15.79 -19.84
CA THR A 837 8.35 17.09 -19.27
C THR A 837 7.21 18.10 -19.44
N LYS A 838 6.28 17.85 -20.40
CA LYS A 838 4.87 18.30 -20.41
C LYS A 838 3.98 17.62 -19.36
N GLY A 839 4.44 16.59 -18.64
CA GLY A 839 3.66 15.88 -17.63
C GLY A 839 2.59 14.91 -18.19
N GLU A 840 2.69 14.48 -19.45
CA GLU A 840 1.72 13.59 -20.12
C GLU A 840 1.87 12.10 -19.73
N PHE A 841 1.96 11.81 -18.43
CA PHE A 841 1.99 10.43 -17.91
C PHE A 841 0.61 9.77 -18.01
N GLU A 842 0.53 8.46 -18.30
CA GLU A 842 -0.77 7.76 -18.44
C GLU A 842 -1.70 7.94 -17.23
N ALA A 843 -1.18 7.90 -16.00
CA ALA A 843 -1.98 8.14 -14.79
C ALA A 843 -2.53 9.57 -14.72
N VAL A 844 -1.80 10.58 -15.20
CA VAL A 844 -2.28 11.96 -15.30
C VAL A 844 -3.35 12.05 -16.38
N LEU A 845 -3.14 11.43 -17.55
CA LEU A 845 -4.12 11.38 -18.63
C LEU A 845 -5.39 10.59 -18.25
N GLU A 846 -5.33 9.68 -17.27
CA GLU A 846 -6.51 9.08 -16.63
C GLU A 846 -7.24 10.08 -15.75
N LEU A 847 -6.52 10.77 -14.88
CA LEU A 847 -7.08 11.85 -14.05
C LEU A 847 -7.80 12.91 -14.91
N LEU A 848 -7.20 13.40 -15.99
CA LEU A 848 -7.83 14.45 -16.82
C LEU A 848 -9.15 14.01 -17.47
N ARG A 849 -9.35 12.70 -17.68
CA ARG A 849 -10.60 12.13 -18.20
C ARG A 849 -11.69 12.01 -17.14
N MET A 850 -11.33 12.07 -15.86
CA MET A 850 -12.24 11.97 -14.71
C MET A 850 -12.67 13.34 -14.18
N LEU A 851 -11.84 14.38 -14.38
CA LEU A 851 -12.07 15.73 -13.87
C LEU A 851 -12.87 16.59 -14.85
N PRO A 852 -13.77 17.48 -14.36
CA PRO A 852 -14.34 18.54 -15.19
C PRO A 852 -13.20 19.46 -15.66
N ASP A 853 -13.21 19.78 -16.95
CA ASP A 853 -12.21 20.64 -17.60
C ASP A 853 -10.74 20.28 -17.29
N GLY A 854 -10.47 18.98 -17.06
CA GLY A 854 -9.18 18.45 -16.62
C GLY A 854 -7.94 18.99 -17.38
N PRO A 855 -7.95 19.11 -18.72
CA PRO A 855 -6.86 19.72 -19.47
C PRO A 855 -6.55 21.18 -19.08
N GLU A 856 -7.56 21.97 -18.72
CA GLU A 856 -7.41 23.33 -18.23
C GLU A 856 -6.87 23.34 -16.79
N MET A 857 -7.43 22.50 -15.92
CA MET A 857 -6.94 22.33 -14.53
C MET A 857 -5.46 21.98 -14.48
N LYS A 858 -4.99 21.13 -15.41
CA LYS A 858 -3.56 20.78 -15.59
C LYS A 858 -2.75 21.96 -16.13
N ARG A 859 -3.21 22.62 -17.19
CA ARG A 859 -2.51 23.77 -17.83
C ARG A 859 -2.19 24.88 -16.83
N GLU A 860 -3.13 25.17 -15.94
CA GLU A 860 -2.95 26.15 -14.86
C GLU A 860 -1.93 25.71 -13.80
N VAL A 861 -1.91 24.43 -13.43
CA VAL A 861 -0.90 23.86 -12.51
C VAL A 861 0.49 23.89 -13.15
N ASP A 862 0.59 23.60 -14.45
CA ASP A 862 1.84 23.67 -15.19
C ASP A 862 2.37 25.10 -15.26
N ALA A 863 1.51 26.07 -15.55
CA ALA A 863 1.86 27.50 -15.51
C ALA A 863 2.28 27.96 -14.10
N ALA A 864 1.65 27.44 -13.03
CA ALA A 864 2.04 27.74 -11.66
C ALA A 864 3.41 27.15 -11.29
N LEU A 865 3.72 25.93 -11.75
CA LEU A 865 5.05 25.31 -11.56
C LEU A 865 6.14 26.05 -12.36
N ASP A 866 5.83 26.44 -13.60
CA ASP A 866 6.71 27.21 -14.47
C ASP A 866 7.08 28.56 -13.84
N ALA A 867 6.09 29.29 -13.31
CA ALA A 867 6.28 30.56 -12.61
C ALA A 867 7.05 30.44 -11.27
N VAL A 868 7.09 29.25 -10.65
CA VAL A 868 7.77 29.01 -9.37
C VAL A 868 9.23 28.57 -9.52
N SER A 869 9.60 27.93 -10.63
CA SER A 869 10.93 27.35 -10.84
C SER A 869 11.82 28.11 -11.84
N GLU A 870 11.26 29.09 -12.58
CA GLU A 870 11.90 29.92 -13.64
C GLU A 870 12.56 29.16 -14.82
N THR A 871 12.91 27.89 -14.66
CA THR A 871 13.54 27.04 -15.67
C THR A 871 13.08 25.58 -15.56
N MET A 872 12.87 24.92 -16.70
CA MET A 872 12.56 23.49 -16.78
C MET A 872 13.83 22.65 -16.57
N THR A 873 14.28 22.48 -15.32
CA THR A 873 15.46 21.65 -15.01
C THR A 873 15.25 20.79 -13.76
N PRO A 874 15.93 19.61 -13.66
CA PRO A 874 15.89 18.82 -12.44
C PRO A 874 16.60 19.51 -11.28
N MET A 875 17.56 20.37 -11.63
CA MET A 875 18.44 21.12 -10.75
C MET A 875 17.64 22.16 -9.95
N HIS A 876 16.81 22.99 -10.62
CA HIS A 876 15.89 23.94 -9.99
C HIS A 876 14.56 23.31 -9.51
N TYR A 877 14.57 22.00 -9.22
CA TYR A 877 13.47 21.23 -8.66
C TYR A 877 12.14 21.31 -9.43
N HIS A 878 12.18 21.52 -10.76
CA HIS A 878 10.94 21.60 -11.55
C HIS A 878 10.19 20.25 -11.55
N LEU A 879 8.97 20.22 -10.99
CA LEU A 879 8.32 18.95 -10.62
C LEU A 879 8.13 17.98 -11.80
N ARG A 880 7.67 18.46 -12.97
CA ARG A 880 7.44 17.64 -14.17
C ARG A 880 8.71 16.89 -14.63
N GLU A 881 9.83 17.61 -14.68
CA GLU A 881 11.15 17.10 -15.03
C GLU A 881 11.67 16.10 -13.97
N VAL A 882 11.56 16.48 -12.69
CA VAL A 882 12.07 15.73 -11.54
C VAL A 882 11.35 14.39 -11.33
N ILE A 883 10.10 14.23 -11.79
CA ILE A 883 9.42 12.93 -11.87
C ILE A 883 10.18 12.00 -12.83
N PHE A 884 10.28 12.40 -14.09
CA PHE A 884 10.79 11.54 -15.15
C PHE A 884 12.29 11.26 -15.03
N CYS A 885 13.09 12.24 -14.63
CA CYS A 885 14.53 12.04 -14.43
C CYS A 885 14.84 11.01 -13.33
N THR A 886 14.03 10.90 -12.28
CA THR A 886 14.23 9.86 -11.25
C THR A 886 13.66 8.51 -11.67
N TYR A 887 12.56 8.46 -12.43
CA TYR A 887 12.14 7.21 -13.07
C TYR A 887 13.24 6.65 -14.00
N ARG A 888 13.86 7.48 -14.84
CA ARG A 888 15.00 7.08 -15.68
C ARG A 888 16.17 6.49 -14.88
N LYS A 889 16.42 6.96 -13.66
CA LYS A 889 17.47 6.41 -12.78
C LYS A 889 17.14 5.00 -12.25
N VAL A 890 15.86 4.62 -12.10
CA VAL A 890 15.44 3.26 -11.69
C VAL A 890 16.07 2.21 -12.61
N ARG A 891 16.08 2.46 -13.92
CA ARG A 891 16.65 1.57 -14.94
C ARG A 891 18.19 1.54 -14.97
N MET A 892 18.85 2.42 -14.23
CA MET A 892 20.31 2.49 -14.11
C MET A 892 20.81 2.14 -12.71
N ALA A 893 19.89 1.80 -11.79
CA ALA A 893 20.21 1.37 -10.44
C ALA A 893 21.02 0.06 -10.46
N LYS A 894 21.98 -0.05 -9.55
CA LYS A 894 22.89 -1.21 -9.47
C LYS A 894 22.46 -2.24 -8.43
N THR A 895 21.67 -1.82 -7.44
CA THR A 895 21.14 -2.70 -6.38
C THR A 895 19.61 -2.59 -6.32
N GLU A 896 18.96 -3.60 -5.74
CA GLU A 896 17.49 -3.61 -5.64
C GLU A 896 16.99 -2.58 -4.61
N GLU A 897 17.78 -2.27 -3.58
CA GLU A 897 17.47 -1.22 -2.60
C GLU A 897 17.51 0.17 -3.26
N GLU A 898 18.53 0.44 -4.09
CA GLU A 898 18.62 1.67 -4.87
C GLU A 898 17.43 1.76 -5.85
N ARG A 899 17.12 0.67 -6.55
CA ARG A 899 15.99 0.58 -7.48
C ARG A 899 14.65 0.85 -6.79
N ALA A 900 14.39 0.20 -5.64
CA ALA A 900 13.16 0.38 -4.86
C ALA A 900 13.04 1.81 -4.33
N SER A 901 14.12 2.39 -3.80
CA SER A 901 14.17 3.78 -3.35
C SER A 901 13.88 4.79 -4.47
N LEU A 902 14.48 4.60 -5.65
CA LEU A 902 14.23 5.46 -6.82
C LEU A 902 12.80 5.28 -7.36
N CYS A 903 12.27 4.05 -7.36
CA CYS A 903 10.91 3.74 -7.76
C CYS A 903 9.91 4.47 -6.84
N LEU A 904 10.02 4.27 -5.53
CA LEU A 904 9.22 4.97 -4.52
C LEU A 904 9.24 6.49 -4.73
N ARG A 905 10.43 7.09 -4.89
CA ARG A 905 10.60 8.53 -5.09
C ARG A 905 9.98 9.03 -6.40
N SER A 906 10.01 8.24 -7.48
CA SER A 906 9.36 8.60 -8.74
C SER A 906 7.84 8.63 -8.62
N LEU A 907 7.24 7.61 -7.97
CA LEU A 907 5.80 7.51 -7.75
C LEU A 907 5.30 8.60 -6.79
N GLN A 908 6.03 8.86 -5.70
CA GLN A 908 5.73 9.93 -4.73
C GLN A 908 5.66 11.33 -5.37
N ARG A 909 6.50 11.60 -6.39
CA ARG A 909 6.50 12.87 -7.13
C ARG A 909 5.37 12.95 -8.15
N LEU A 910 5.04 11.83 -8.80
CA LEU A 910 3.90 11.73 -9.70
C LEU A 910 2.58 11.93 -8.92
N GLU A 911 2.46 11.31 -7.74
CA GLU A 911 1.37 11.52 -6.78
C GLU A 911 1.23 13.00 -6.43
N ARG A 912 2.33 13.68 -6.10
CA ARG A 912 2.32 15.11 -5.78
C ARG A 912 1.79 15.98 -6.93
N TYR A 913 2.18 15.68 -8.16
CA TYR A 913 1.69 16.41 -9.34
C TYR A 913 0.18 16.20 -9.54
N ILE A 914 -0.30 14.96 -9.38
CA ILE A 914 -1.73 14.63 -9.35
C ILE A 914 -2.47 15.40 -8.25
N TYR A 915 -1.91 15.49 -7.04
CA TYR A 915 -2.50 16.25 -5.93
C TYR A 915 -2.60 17.76 -6.21
N LEU A 916 -1.65 18.37 -6.92
CA LEU A 916 -1.76 19.78 -7.34
C LEU A 916 -2.89 20.00 -8.36
N ILE A 917 -3.10 19.07 -9.29
CA ILE A 917 -4.21 19.10 -10.26
C ILE A 917 -5.56 18.93 -9.53
N LEU A 918 -5.64 17.99 -8.59
CA LEU A 918 -6.82 17.81 -7.74
C LEU A 918 -7.12 19.05 -6.89
N TYR A 919 -6.10 19.66 -6.27
CA TYR A 919 -6.25 20.88 -5.48
C TYR A 919 -6.72 22.06 -6.33
N ASN A 920 -6.18 22.26 -7.53
CA ASN A 920 -6.67 23.31 -8.43
C ASN A 920 -8.13 23.07 -8.86
N THR A 921 -8.48 21.80 -9.15
CA THR A 921 -9.87 21.44 -9.52
C THR A 921 -10.84 21.71 -8.37
N TYR A 922 -10.46 21.39 -7.14
CA TYR A 922 -11.18 21.78 -5.94
C TYR A 922 -11.31 23.30 -5.81
N LEU A 923 -10.23 24.07 -6.05
CA LEU A 923 -10.26 25.52 -5.97
C LEU A 923 -11.24 26.14 -6.99
N HIS A 924 -11.38 25.57 -8.19
CA HIS A 924 -12.41 25.96 -9.15
C HIS A 924 -13.83 25.62 -8.66
N LEU A 925 -14.07 24.36 -8.27
CA LEU A 925 -15.41 23.86 -7.96
C LEU A 925 -16.01 24.44 -6.68
N GLU A 926 -15.21 24.65 -5.65
CA GLU A 926 -15.65 25.22 -4.35
C GLU A 926 -15.45 26.75 -4.28
N LYS A 927 -15.10 27.41 -5.40
CA LYS A 927 -14.96 28.87 -5.45
C LYS A 927 -16.26 29.61 -5.11
N GLY A 928 -17.38 29.11 -5.61
CA GLY A 928 -18.71 29.70 -5.40
C GLY A 928 -19.23 29.55 -3.96
N SER A 929 -18.69 28.59 -3.21
CA SER A 929 -18.92 28.36 -1.78
C SER A 929 -17.81 28.97 -0.91
N HIS A 930 -16.98 29.89 -1.46
CA HIS A 930 -15.83 30.49 -0.76
C HIS A 930 -14.88 29.47 -0.09
N TRP A 931 -14.84 28.26 -0.63
CA TRP A 931 -14.12 27.10 -0.08
C TRP A 931 -14.52 26.78 1.37
N ASP A 932 -15.82 26.84 1.69
CA ASP A 932 -16.39 26.45 3.00
C ASP A 932 -16.22 24.96 3.29
N ARG A 933 -16.31 24.11 2.25
CA ARG A 933 -15.92 22.70 2.34
C ARG A 933 -14.39 22.61 2.25
N PRO A 934 -13.67 22.02 3.22
CA PRO A 934 -12.23 21.82 3.12
C PRO A 934 -11.87 20.78 2.04
N PHE A 935 -10.65 20.84 1.52
CA PHE A 935 -10.13 19.94 0.48
C PHE A 935 -10.11 18.48 0.94
N SER A 936 -9.82 18.18 2.21
CA SER A 936 -9.92 16.81 2.74
C SER A 936 -11.35 16.24 2.67
N LEU A 937 -12.35 17.07 2.94
CA LEU A 937 -13.75 16.67 2.85
C LEU A 937 -14.23 16.59 1.40
N TRP A 938 -13.72 17.45 0.51
CA TRP A 938 -13.96 17.34 -0.93
C TRP A 938 -13.34 16.06 -1.52
N MET A 939 -12.12 15.72 -1.11
CA MET A 939 -11.45 14.50 -1.57
C MET A 939 -12.18 13.23 -1.12
N SER A 940 -12.63 13.15 0.13
CA SER A 940 -13.39 11.98 0.63
C SER A 940 -14.83 11.92 0.10
N GLN A 941 -15.55 13.04 0.01
CA GLN A 941 -16.95 13.05 -0.42
C GLN A 941 -17.15 13.06 -1.95
N VAL A 942 -16.25 13.69 -2.71
CA VAL A 942 -16.37 13.92 -4.15
C VAL A 942 -15.35 13.10 -4.92
N ALA A 943 -14.05 13.33 -4.70
CA ALA A 943 -12.99 12.70 -5.48
C ALA A 943 -12.93 11.17 -5.31
N ALA A 944 -13.12 10.66 -4.10
CA ALA A 944 -13.19 9.22 -3.81
C ALA A 944 -14.36 8.54 -4.54
N ARG A 945 -15.51 9.22 -4.66
CA ARG A 945 -16.67 8.70 -5.41
C ARG A 945 -16.46 8.76 -6.91
N ALA A 946 -15.68 9.72 -7.40
CA ALA A 946 -15.22 9.78 -8.80
C ALA A 946 -14.14 8.73 -9.13
N GLY A 947 -13.62 7.99 -8.14
CA GLY A 947 -12.61 6.94 -8.33
C GLY A 947 -11.16 7.42 -8.23
N VAL A 948 -10.89 8.62 -7.69
CA VAL A 948 -9.52 9.17 -7.61
C VAL A 948 -8.59 8.30 -6.76
N TYR A 949 -9.06 7.73 -5.64
CA TYR A 949 -8.24 6.78 -4.87
C TYR A 949 -8.06 5.42 -5.58
N ASP A 950 -8.98 5.00 -6.46
CA ASP A 950 -8.80 3.80 -7.31
C ASP A 950 -7.76 4.04 -8.43
N LEU A 951 -7.49 5.30 -8.81
CA LEU A 951 -6.36 5.68 -9.65
C LEU A 951 -5.05 5.73 -8.85
N LEU A 952 -5.06 6.36 -7.67
CA LEU A 952 -3.88 6.48 -6.81
C LEU A 952 -3.39 5.13 -6.25
N ASP A 953 -4.27 4.13 -6.11
CA ASP A 953 -3.93 2.75 -5.74
C ASP A 953 -3.37 1.91 -6.90
N ARG A 954 -3.36 2.45 -8.12
CA ARG A 954 -2.74 1.80 -9.29
C ARG A 954 -1.71 2.72 -9.94
N LEU A 955 -1.08 3.56 -9.11
CA LEU A 955 -0.18 4.61 -9.58
C LEU A 955 1.15 4.01 -10.04
N GLY A 956 1.38 4.02 -11.35
CA GLY A 956 2.61 3.51 -11.97
C GLY A 956 2.90 4.20 -13.30
N PHE A 957 4.04 3.86 -13.90
CA PHE A 957 4.40 4.26 -15.27
C PHE A 957 4.07 3.11 -16.23
N ALA A 958 2.77 2.93 -16.49
CA ALA A 958 2.23 1.82 -17.28
C ALA A 958 2.78 1.76 -18.72
N GLU A 959 3.34 2.86 -19.23
CA GLU A 959 4.05 2.90 -20.51
C GLU A 959 5.33 2.04 -20.56
N PHE A 960 5.88 1.67 -19.40
CA PHE A 960 7.20 1.02 -19.28
C PHE A 960 7.18 -0.28 -18.48
N GLU A 961 6.37 -0.35 -17.42
CA GLU A 961 6.33 -1.45 -16.45
C GLU A 961 4.87 -1.79 -16.12
N ASP A 962 4.60 -3.06 -15.83
CA ASP A 962 3.26 -3.50 -15.39
C ASP A 962 2.97 -2.89 -14.00
N PRO A 963 1.90 -2.08 -13.82
CA PRO A 963 1.55 -1.51 -12.52
C PRO A 963 1.29 -2.56 -11.44
N GLU A 964 0.91 -3.79 -11.79
CA GLU A 964 0.69 -4.88 -10.82
C GLU A 964 2.00 -5.57 -10.40
N SER A 965 3.13 -5.30 -11.06
CA SER A 965 4.45 -5.88 -10.74
C SER A 965 5.17 -5.28 -9.52
N SER A 966 4.68 -4.17 -8.97
CA SER A 966 5.28 -3.51 -7.81
C SER A 966 4.24 -3.19 -6.73
N PRO A 967 4.46 -3.59 -5.46
CA PRO A 967 3.56 -3.23 -4.37
C PRO A 967 3.49 -1.71 -4.16
N LEU A 968 4.51 -0.95 -4.57
CA LEU A 968 4.56 0.51 -4.44
C LEU A 968 3.51 1.25 -5.30
N CYS A 969 2.86 0.56 -6.25
CA CYS A 969 1.73 1.13 -6.98
C CYS A 969 0.48 1.29 -6.09
N ARG A 970 0.36 0.46 -5.04
CA ARG A 970 -0.74 0.48 -4.06
C ARG A 970 -0.54 1.53 -2.97
N LEU A 971 -1.63 2.11 -2.51
CA LEU A 971 -1.67 3.10 -1.43
C LEU A 971 -1.10 2.51 -0.12
N ARG A 972 -1.56 1.32 0.27
CA ARG A 972 -1.16 0.62 1.51
C ARG A 972 0.35 0.54 1.68
N HIS A 973 1.08 0.12 0.64
CA HIS A 973 2.54 -0.01 0.72
C HIS A 973 3.23 1.35 0.53
N ARG A 974 2.85 2.14 -0.49
CA ARG A 974 3.52 3.42 -0.78
C ARG A 974 3.43 4.42 0.36
N TRP A 975 2.30 4.47 1.07
CA TRP A 975 2.11 5.40 2.18
C TRP A 975 2.83 4.98 3.47
N ARG A 976 3.05 3.68 3.73
CA ARG A 976 3.90 3.22 4.85
C ARG A 976 5.31 3.78 4.76
N HIS A 977 5.86 3.89 3.55
CA HIS A 977 7.19 4.48 3.35
C HIS A 977 7.24 6.02 3.51
N ARG A 978 6.14 6.71 3.88
CA ARG A 978 6.17 8.12 4.29
C ARG A 978 6.82 8.30 5.67
N TYR A 979 6.82 7.27 6.52
CA TYR A 979 7.48 7.24 7.82
C TYR A 979 8.49 6.08 7.83
N PRO A 980 9.78 6.34 7.51
CA PRO A 980 10.73 5.26 7.27
C PRO A 980 11.03 4.45 8.54
N ARG A 981 10.68 3.16 8.53
CA ARG A 981 11.09 2.16 9.55
C ARG A 981 12.59 1.83 9.51
N THR A 982 13.41 2.67 8.87
CA THR A 982 14.85 2.48 8.65
C THR A 982 15.71 3.07 9.78
N LEU A 983 15.09 3.72 10.76
CA LEU A 983 15.74 4.20 11.97
C LEU A 983 15.77 3.06 13.01
N PRO A 984 16.89 2.84 13.72
CA PRO A 984 16.95 1.80 14.76
C PRO A 984 15.91 2.09 15.85
N PRO A 985 15.11 1.13 16.35
CA PRO A 985 14.18 1.41 17.43
C PRO A 985 14.92 1.75 18.74
N ARG A 986 14.70 2.96 19.27
CA ARG A 986 15.24 3.46 20.55
C ARG A 986 14.16 4.06 21.45
N GLY A 987 13.11 4.68 20.87
CA GLY A 987 11.96 5.22 21.61
C GLY A 987 11.01 4.18 22.22
N GLU A 988 10.07 4.64 23.05
CA GLU A 988 9.05 3.81 23.72
C GLU A 988 7.89 3.48 22.78
N PHE A 989 7.47 2.21 22.71
CA PHE A 989 6.33 1.78 21.89
C PHE A 989 5.01 1.88 22.68
N LYS A 990 4.36 3.03 22.59
CA LYS A 990 3.17 3.40 23.39
C LYS A 990 1.85 2.89 22.83
#